data_AF-A0A511Z0C9-F1
#
_entry.id   AF-A0A511Z0C9-F1
#
_cell.length_a   1.000
_cell.length_b   1.000
_cell.length_c   1.000
_cell.angle_alpha   90.00
_cell.angle_beta   90.00
_cell.angle_gamma   90.00
#
_symmetry.space_group_name_H-M   'P 1'
#
loop_
_entity.id
_entity.type
_entity.pdbx_description
1 polymer ?
#
loop_
_entity_poly.entity_id
_entity_poly.type
_entity_poly.pdbx_seq_one_letter_code
_entity_poly.pdbx_strand_id
1 'polypeptide(L)'
;MASKKDLVEAQAFSRRRLLTAFVSGAPGGRELEPTKPMRAVVTGLLLAVMVVLGSLVVGLVKPGLAAGWDNNTLVVTDSGARYVALEGTLYPVLNITSARLLVSGEFRVVRTSDEKIADAPRGATVGIPGAPDAVPDPGALVADGWLSCIDATGAQATVLSTGRVAQTVANEQAAVERALAAGEQGPPAVLVEVAGQEYLVTEGRRHLVPADSRDAVLRALALATAQPWPASGAWLSLFPPGADLDALALPGAGEALPDGLGAPVGARVGSVLRVTDDATPGVAAWVITSDGRLAPLSEVALNLYRLGAGELVGPDLEVTQAQVAGLRNAEALVAPDDWPAALPALATTPDACARLSTSGAGGAADATVQLVPTAQDIATGAGASVDVDGGALVLPVAGSADAGGWVHLVDATGTAYPVPAGDGVVVTRLGFTADQVVRVPQEWLGLFPTGPALTVDGARVTHTAGSVPTPAAGAPATEGDGSGAETGEDAAGEDATGEDATGEDATADATVDDACTPGERRLIADRPAALAQLGVDGAWELATGAGVTVAVVDSGVTAANEHLTTAVVPGSDLIGDTEGLADVEGHGTAVAGIIAARPVAGSGLVGLAPEATILPIRVFVDRTEDSVEAGLGPRDDRLAEGIRLAADAGAQIINVSMSSPQDDPGLADAVDYATSSGALVVASVGNLVPDQPPSGARYPAAYPEVLAVTAVDAAGAAAGAVEQGPHVDVAAPGQGVLTTFLADGDCVMAGDGALTSYATAYVSGAAALVAQLYPQESPAQWAHRLMVTAARPIATERSDTLGWGIVRPWAALTFVDDGAAAGPASPVHDAPQAAPEPAPVSLSPAVDLGADTRRAATWWLLAAAVAGAAAALVGVPVRRRRGTVARTGATGRPSGSSGGASVPTRRAARAARAPSGK
;
A
#
# COMPACT_ATOMS: atom_id res chain seq x y z
N MET A 1 -14.47 -108.21 5.44
CA MET A 1 -15.48 -108.83 4.56
C MET A 1 -16.19 -107.72 3.82
N ALA A 2 -16.10 -107.68 2.49
CA ALA A 2 -16.76 -106.66 1.67
C ALA A 2 -18.28 -106.86 1.72
N SER A 3 -19.04 -105.76 1.79
CA SER A 3 -20.50 -105.83 1.91
C SER A 3 -21.13 -106.25 0.58
N LYS A 4 -22.35 -106.81 0.62
CA LYS A 4 -23.12 -107.11 -0.60
C LYS A 4 -23.31 -105.89 -1.52
N LYS A 5 -23.25 -104.67 -0.97
CA LYS A 5 -23.30 -103.42 -1.74
C LYS A 5 -22.02 -103.18 -2.54
N ASP A 6 -20.86 -103.47 -1.95
CA ASP A 6 -19.55 -103.30 -2.60
C ASP A 6 -19.36 -104.28 -3.77
N LEU A 7 -19.90 -105.50 -3.65
CA LEU A 7 -19.89 -106.48 -4.76
C LEU A 7 -20.78 -106.04 -5.92
N VAL A 8 -21.93 -105.43 -5.65
CA VAL A 8 -22.84 -104.93 -6.69
C VAL A 8 -22.29 -103.67 -7.36
N GLU A 9 -21.66 -102.77 -6.61
CA GLU A 9 -21.00 -101.59 -7.16
C GLU A 9 -19.77 -101.96 -8.01
N ALA A 10 -18.98 -102.95 -7.59
CA ALA A 10 -17.86 -103.47 -8.38
C ALA A 10 -18.33 -104.11 -9.70
N GLN A 11 -19.43 -104.86 -9.68
CA GLN A 11 -20.00 -105.47 -10.89
C GLN A 11 -20.63 -104.41 -11.82
N ALA A 12 -21.28 -103.38 -11.26
CA ALA A 12 -21.82 -102.25 -12.02
C ALA A 12 -20.71 -101.40 -12.66
N PHE A 13 -19.59 -101.19 -11.96
CA PHE A 13 -18.43 -100.48 -12.47
C PHE A 13 -17.75 -101.23 -13.63
N SER A 14 -17.54 -102.55 -13.47
CA SER A 14 -16.99 -103.40 -14.53
C SER A 14 -17.89 -103.42 -15.78
N ARG A 15 -19.21 -103.51 -15.59
CA ARG A 15 -20.18 -103.50 -16.68
C ARG A 15 -20.27 -102.17 -17.41
N ARG A 16 -20.19 -101.03 -16.69
CA ARG A 16 -20.11 -99.70 -17.31
C ARG A 16 -18.82 -99.55 -18.11
N ARG A 17 -17.69 -100.01 -17.59
CA ARG A 17 -16.39 -99.92 -18.27
C ARG A 17 -16.34 -100.78 -19.55
N LEU A 18 -16.93 -101.98 -19.52
CA LEU A 18 -17.05 -102.85 -20.70
C LEU A 18 -18.03 -102.29 -21.75
N LEU A 19 -19.15 -101.68 -21.32
CA LEU A 19 -20.08 -101.02 -22.24
C LEU A 19 -19.49 -99.76 -22.87
N THR A 20 -18.72 -98.95 -22.11
CA THR A 20 -18.02 -97.79 -22.68
C THR A 20 -16.95 -98.22 -23.68
N ALA A 21 -16.22 -99.31 -23.42
CA ALA A 21 -15.23 -99.85 -24.35
C ALA A 21 -15.85 -100.44 -25.63
N PHE A 22 -17.09 -100.96 -25.57
CA PHE A 22 -17.80 -101.51 -26.74
C PHE A 22 -18.55 -100.44 -27.55
N VAL A 23 -18.98 -99.34 -26.91
CA VAL A 23 -19.76 -98.25 -27.54
C VAL A 23 -18.86 -97.13 -28.08
N SER A 24 -17.61 -97.01 -27.62
CA SER A 24 -16.68 -95.95 -28.08
C SER A 24 -15.95 -96.26 -29.38
N GLY A 25 -16.34 -97.31 -30.12
CA GLY A 25 -15.98 -97.59 -31.52
C GLY A 25 -14.73 -96.91 -32.06
N ALA A 26 -13.56 -97.51 -31.84
CA ALA A 26 -12.34 -97.22 -32.60
C ALA A 26 -11.89 -98.51 -33.32
N PRO A 27 -12.17 -98.63 -34.63
CA PRO A 27 -11.73 -99.76 -35.44
C PRO A 27 -10.27 -99.54 -35.90
N GLY A 28 -9.40 -100.53 -35.66
CA GLY A 28 -8.09 -100.60 -36.33
C GLY A 28 -6.85 -100.37 -35.47
N GLY A 29 -6.67 -101.16 -34.40
CA GLY A 29 -5.41 -101.46 -33.69
C GLY A 29 -4.11 -100.80 -34.18
N ARG A 30 -3.96 -99.49 -33.94
CA ARG A 30 -2.69 -98.77 -33.91
C ARG A 30 -2.68 -97.94 -32.64
N GLU A 31 -1.63 -98.10 -31.84
CA GLU A 31 -1.33 -97.21 -30.72
C GLU A 31 -1.29 -95.77 -31.22
N LEU A 32 -2.04 -94.88 -30.56
CA LEU A 32 -1.88 -93.44 -30.76
C LEU A 32 -0.56 -93.06 -30.11
N GLU A 33 0.50 -92.99 -30.90
CA GLU A 33 1.69 -92.22 -30.53
C GLU A 33 1.24 -90.81 -30.14
N PRO A 34 1.61 -90.30 -28.95
CA PRO A 34 1.33 -88.93 -28.59
C PRO A 34 2.13 -88.02 -29.54
N THR A 35 1.43 -87.29 -30.41
CA THR A 35 2.07 -86.21 -31.15
C THR A 35 2.57 -85.21 -30.10
N LYS A 36 3.91 -85.10 -29.98
CA LYS A 36 4.55 -84.17 -29.05
C LYS A 36 3.87 -82.79 -29.21
N PRO A 37 3.44 -82.11 -28.13
CA PRO A 37 2.74 -80.83 -28.21
C PRO A 37 3.69 -79.66 -28.59
N MET A 38 4.72 -79.93 -29.40
CA MET A 38 5.73 -78.96 -29.81
C MET A 38 5.11 -77.76 -30.50
N ARG A 39 4.01 -77.92 -31.26
CA ARG A 39 3.35 -76.76 -31.89
C ARG A 39 2.68 -75.84 -30.86
N ALA A 40 2.07 -76.38 -29.80
CA ALA A 40 1.49 -75.55 -28.75
C ALA A 40 2.57 -74.88 -27.89
N VAL A 41 3.67 -75.58 -27.61
CA VAL A 41 4.82 -75.05 -26.88
C VAL A 41 5.56 -73.97 -27.68
N VAL A 42 5.79 -74.19 -28.98
CA VAL A 42 6.46 -73.21 -29.86
C VAL A 42 5.58 -71.97 -30.07
N THR A 43 4.27 -72.13 -30.28
CA THR A 43 3.36 -70.98 -30.38
C THR A 43 3.27 -70.23 -29.05
N GLY A 44 3.23 -70.93 -27.92
CA GLY A 44 3.27 -70.31 -26.59
C GLY A 44 4.58 -69.57 -26.33
N LEU A 45 5.72 -70.13 -26.75
CA LEU A 45 7.04 -69.50 -26.62
C LEU A 45 7.16 -68.26 -27.52
N LEU A 46 6.66 -68.32 -28.75
CA LEU A 46 6.63 -67.17 -29.67
C LEU A 46 5.74 -66.04 -29.16
N LEU A 47 4.60 -66.38 -28.56
CA LEU A 47 3.69 -65.39 -27.98
C LEU A 47 4.29 -64.78 -26.71
N ALA A 48 4.95 -65.58 -25.87
CA ALA A 48 5.70 -65.09 -24.72
C ALA A 48 6.85 -64.18 -25.14
N VAL A 49 7.61 -64.56 -26.18
CA VAL A 49 8.70 -63.74 -26.73
C VAL A 49 8.15 -62.43 -27.34
N MET A 50 7.01 -62.45 -28.03
CA MET A 50 6.37 -61.22 -28.52
C MET A 50 5.85 -60.33 -27.39
N VAL A 51 5.31 -60.90 -26.31
CA VAL A 51 4.90 -60.12 -25.14
C VAL A 51 6.11 -59.51 -24.44
N VAL A 52 7.21 -60.27 -24.30
CA VAL A 52 8.47 -59.78 -23.73
C VAL A 52 9.12 -58.71 -24.62
N LEU A 53 9.09 -58.87 -25.94
CA LEU A 53 9.58 -57.86 -26.88
C LEU A 53 8.68 -56.62 -26.88
N GLY A 54 7.36 -56.80 -26.82
CA GLY A 54 6.40 -55.71 -26.71
C GLY A 54 6.59 -54.93 -25.41
N SER A 55 6.82 -55.60 -24.29
CA SER A 55 7.10 -54.93 -23.01
C SER A 55 8.49 -54.30 -22.96
N LEU A 56 9.49 -54.85 -23.67
CA LEU A 56 10.80 -54.20 -23.84
C LEU A 56 10.71 -52.91 -24.67
N VAL A 57 9.93 -52.94 -25.76
CA VAL A 57 9.71 -51.76 -26.62
C VAL A 57 8.92 -50.69 -25.87
N VAL A 58 7.89 -51.06 -25.11
CA VAL A 58 7.14 -50.11 -24.25
C VAL A 58 8.01 -49.60 -23.10
N GLY A 59 8.90 -50.43 -22.54
CA GLY A 59 9.85 -50.02 -21.50
C GLY A 59 10.98 -49.09 -21.98
N LEU A 60 11.34 -49.15 -23.27
CA LEU A 60 12.33 -48.28 -23.91
C LEU A 60 11.76 -46.90 -24.29
N VAL A 61 10.44 -46.75 -24.34
CA VAL A 61 9.76 -45.47 -24.56
C VAL A 61 9.30 -44.93 -23.20
N LYS A 62 10.25 -44.52 -22.36
CA LYS A 62 9.92 -43.61 -21.25
C LYS A 62 9.51 -42.27 -21.88
N PRO A 63 8.26 -41.78 -21.71
CA PRO A 63 7.91 -40.44 -22.17
C PRO A 63 8.77 -39.44 -21.38
N GLY A 64 9.73 -38.81 -22.07
CA GLY A 64 10.55 -37.75 -21.50
C GLY A 64 9.70 -36.56 -21.05
N LEU A 65 10.29 -35.70 -20.23
CA LEU A 65 9.67 -34.43 -19.84
C LEU A 65 9.28 -33.61 -21.09
N ALA A 66 8.19 -32.85 -20.99
CA ALA A 66 7.70 -32.03 -22.10
C ALA A 66 8.78 -31.06 -22.59
N ALA A 67 8.84 -30.78 -23.90
CA ALA A 67 9.86 -29.88 -24.46
C ALA A 67 9.77 -28.47 -23.83
N GLY A 68 10.91 -27.93 -23.38
CA GLY A 68 11.02 -26.62 -22.73
C GLY A 68 10.58 -26.62 -21.26
N TRP A 69 10.81 -27.71 -20.52
CA TRP A 69 10.59 -27.78 -19.06
C TRP A 69 11.75 -27.20 -18.26
N ASP A 70 12.92 -27.07 -18.88
CA ASP A 70 14.23 -26.97 -18.26
C ASP A 70 14.63 -25.55 -17.89
N ASN A 71 13.91 -24.52 -18.34
CA ASN A 71 14.17 -23.15 -17.91
C ASN A 71 12.89 -22.31 -17.92
N ASN A 72 12.82 -21.31 -17.04
CA ASN A 72 11.76 -20.30 -17.00
C ASN A 72 10.33 -20.89 -16.95
N THR A 73 10.15 -22.02 -16.25
CA THR A 73 8.88 -22.76 -16.25
C THR A 73 8.50 -23.20 -14.83
N LEU A 74 7.22 -23.00 -14.45
CA LEU A 74 6.62 -23.61 -13.27
C LEU A 74 6.19 -25.04 -13.60
N VAL A 75 6.75 -26.02 -12.90
CA VAL A 75 6.39 -27.43 -13.00
C VAL A 75 5.48 -27.79 -11.82
N VAL A 76 4.25 -28.19 -12.11
CA VAL A 76 3.28 -28.65 -11.12
C VAL A 76 3.07 -30.15 -11.29
N THR A 77 3.26 -30.91 -10.21
CA THR A 77 3.09 -32.36 -10.27
C THR A 77 1.67 -32.80 -9.95
N ASP A 78 1.34 -34.04 -10.29
CA ASP A 78 0.03 -34.64 -9.96
C ASP A 78 -0.22 -34.73 -8.43
N SER A 79 0.85 -34.76 -7.61
CA SER A 79 0.74 -34.66 -6.14
C SER A 79 0.52 -33.23 -5.64
N GLY A 80 0.53 -32.23 -6.54
CA GLY A 80 0.40 -30.82 -6.21
C GLY A 80 1.71 -30.16 -5.78
N ALA A 81 2.84 -30.87 -5.79
CA ALA A 81 4.14 -30.26 -5.54
C ALA A 81 4.52 -29.32 -6.69
N ARG A 82 5.14 -28.19 -6.33
CA ARG A 82 5.43 -27.09 -7.26
C ARG A 82 6.93 -26.83 -7.29
N TYR A 83 7.47 -26.70 -8.49
CA TYR A 83 8.89 -26.44 -8.71
C TYR A 83 9.06 -25.35 -9.76
N VAL A 84 10.00 -24.44 -9.56
CA VAL A 84 10.48 -23.57 -10.65
C VAL A 84 11.71 -24.22 -11.28
N ALA A 85 11.71 -24.35 -12.60
CA ALA A 85 12.82 -24.90 -13.37
C ALA A 85 13.71 -23.75 -13.85
N LEU A 86 14.96 -23.72 -13.38
CA LEU A 86 15.98 -22.76 -13.77
C LEU A 86 17.23 -23.53 -14.19
N GLU A 87 17.68 -23.33 -15.43
CA GLU A 87 18.91 -23.94 -15.97
C GLU A 87 19.01 -25.47 -15.77
N GLY A 88 17.89 -26.19 -15.95
CA GLY A 88 17.77 -27.64 -15.84
C GLY A 88 17.63 -28.18 -14.42
N THR A 89 17.54 -27.31 -13.41
CA THR A 89 17.37 -27.68 -11.99
C THR A 89 15.99 -27.31 -11.48
N LEU A 90 15.35 -28.20 -10.73
CA LEU A 90 14.05 -27.99 -10.10
C LEU A 90 14.22 -27.47 -8.68
N TYR A 91 13.75 -26.25 -8.42
CA TYR A 91 13.72 -25.66 -7.09
C TYR A 91 12.29 -25.75 -6.55
N PRO A 92 12.04 -26.48 -5.44
CA PRO A 92 10.73 -26.44 -4.78
C PRO A 92 10.38 -24.98 -4.44
N VAL A 93 9.14 -24.56 -4.71
CA VAL A 93 8.75 -23.16 -4.52
C VAL A 93 7.59 -23.02 -3.54
N LEU A 94 7.66 -22.03 -2.64
CA LEU A 94 6.64 -21.81 -1.61
C LEU A 94 5.28 -21.35 -2.16
N ASN A 95 5.26 -20.53 -3.20
CA ASN A 95 4.05 -19.98 -3.83
C ASN A 95 4.25 -19.70 -5.33
N ILE A 96 3.16 -19.58 -6.09
CA ILE A 96 3.21 -19.30 -7.53
C ILE A 96 3.75 -17.89 -7.79
N THR A 97 3.46 -16.93 -6.91
CA THR A 97 4.00 -15.57 -6.97
C THR A 97 5.53 -15.54 -6.98
N SER A 98 6.19 -16.28 -6.08
CA SER A 98 7.65 -16.42 -6.08
C SER A 98 8.17 -17.07 -7.36
N ALA A 99 7.47 -18.09 -7.86
CA ALA A 99 7.85 -18.72 -9.12
C ALA A 99 7.78 -17.72 -10.30
N ARG A 100 6.75 -16.86 -10.34
CA ARG A 100 6.63 -15.79 -11.35
C ARG A 100 7.78 -14.79 -11.26
N LEU A 101 8.15 -14.38 -10.05
CA LEU A 101 9.27 -13.44 -9.83
C LEU A 101 10.62 -13.99 -10.28
N LEU A 102 10.83 -15.30 -10.12
CA LEU A 102 12.08 -15.99 -10.50
C LEU A 102 12.21 -16.24 -12.00
N VAL A 103 11.10 -16.34 -12.73
CA VAL A 103 11.09 -16.58 -14.17
C VAL A 103 11.39 -15.30 -14.93
N SER A 104 12.38 -15.34 -15.82
CA SER A 104 12.65 -14.26 -16.78
C SER A 104 11.90 -14.52 -18.10
N GLY A 105 10.96 -13.66 -18.48
CA GLY A 105 10.21 -13.77 -19.75
C GLY A 105 8.81 -14.38 -19.58
N GLU A 106 8.35 -15.16 -20.57
CA GLU A 106 6.99 -15.71 -20.56
C GLU A 106 6.83 -16.77 -19.46
N PHE A 107 5.88 -16.54 -18.55
CA PHE A 107 5.57 -17.47 -17.46
C PHE A 107 4.79 -18.69 -17.99
N ARG A 108 5.46 -19.84 -18.07
CA ARG A 108 4.86 -21.10 -18.54
C ARG A 108 4.60 -22.07 -17.39
N VAL A 109 3.44 -22.72 -17.41
CA VAL A 109 3.07 -23.77 -16.45
C VAL A 109 3.00 -25.13 -17.15
N VAL A 110 3.79 -26.10 -16.68
CA VAL A 110 3.80 -27.48 -17.19
C VAL A 110 3.30 -28.41 -16.09
N ARG A 111 2.25 -29.18 -16.40
CA ARG A 111 1.76 -30.25 -15.52
C ARG A 111 2.40 -31.59 -15.91
N THR A 112 2.92 -32.31 -14.93
CA THR A 112 3.62 -33.59 -15.15
C THR A 112 3.45 -34.54 -13.96
N SER A 113 3.79 -35.81 -14.10
CA SER A 113 3.78 -36.75 -12.97
C SER A 113 5.09 -36.67 -12.18
N ASP A 114 5.05 -36.99 -10.88
CA ASP A 114 6.25 -37.02 -10.02
C ASP A 114 7.33 -37.99 -10.56
N GLU A 115 6.90 -39.08 -11.19
CA GLU A 115 7.77 -40.07 -11.83
C GLU A 115 8.61 -39.48 -12.97
N LYS A 116 8.07 -38.49 -13.70
CA LYS A 116 8.76 -37.86 -14.83
C LYS A 116 9.86 -36.90 -14.40
N ILE A 117 9.77 -36.36 -13.19
CA ILE A 117 10.77 -35.42 -12.63
C ILE A 117 11.66 -36.08 -11.57
N ALA A 118 11.55 -37.39 -11.36
CA ALA A 118 12.28 -38.10 -10.32
C ALA A 118 13.80 -38.01 -10.52
N ASP A 119 14.26 -38.07 -11.77
CA ASP A 119 15.67 -38.04 -12.15
C ASP A 119 16.21 -36.61 -12.38
N ALA A 120 15.37 -35.57 -12.24
CA ALA A 120 15.80 -34.19 -12.44
C ALA A 120 16.59 -33.66 -11.21
N PRO A 121 17.65 -32.85 -11.41
CA PRO A 121 18.38 -32.21 -10.32
C PRO A 121 17.46 -31.35 -9.45
N ARG A 122 17.66 -31.37 -8.13
CA ARG A 122 16.85 -30.62 -7.17
C ARG A 122 17.71 -29.62 -6.41
N GLY A 123 17.25 -28.38 -6.36
CA GLY A 123 17.83 -27.32 -5.53
C GLY A 123 17.16 -27.21 -4.16
N ALA A 124 17.59 -26.22 -3.38
CA ALA A 124 16.93 -25.85 -2.13
C ALA A 124 15.52 -25.29 -2.39
N THR A 125 14.65 -25.33 -1.39
CA THR A 125 13.34 -24.68 -1.47
C THR A 125 13.54 -23.16 -1.55
N VAL A 126 12.84 -22.49 -2.46
CA VAL A 126 12.95 -21.03 -2.66
C VAL A 126 11.58 -20.36 -2.55
N GLY A 127 11.57 -19.06 -2.33
CA GLY A 127 10.37 -18.23 -2.37
C GLY A 127 10.18 -17.38 -1.12
N ILE A 128 9.20 -16.48 -1.18
CA ILE A 128 8.87 -15.51 -0.14
C ILE A 128 7.83 -16.12 0.80
N PRO A 129 8.14 -16.39 2.06
CA PRO A 129 7.14 -16.83 3.05
C PRO A 129 6.08 -15.74 3.25
N GLY A 130 4.80 -16.10 3.25
CA GLY A 130 3.70 -15.15 3.45
C GLY A 130 3.28 -14.36 2.21
N ALA A 131 3.98 -14.48 1.07
CA ALA A 131 3.51 -13.94 -0.20
C ALA A 131 2.23 -14.64 -0.67
N PRO A 132 1.37 -13.97 -1.46
CA PRO A 132 0.11 -14.55 -1.89
C PRO A 132 0.39 -15.76 -2.77
N ASP A 133 -0.44 -16.80 -2.67
CA ASP A 133 -0.19 -18.02 -3.44
C ASP A 133 -0.25 -17.74 -4.95
N ALA A 134 -1.23 -16.94 -5.36
CA ALA A 134 -1.38 -16.40 -6.71
C ALA A 134 -1.77 -14.92 -6.63
N VAL A 135 -1.32 -14.14 -7.61
CA VAL A 135 -1.73 -12.74 -7.78
C VAL A 135 -3.10 -12.66 -8.48
N PRO A 136 -3.89 -11.59 -8.23
CA PRO A 136 -5.17 -11.35 -8.91
C PRO A 136 -5.04 -11.34 -10.43
N ASP A 137 -6.10 -11.77 -11.13
CA ASP A 137 -6.15 -11.65 -12.59
C ASP A 137 -6.16 -10.17 -12.99
N PRO A 138 -5.37 -9.74 -14.00
CA PRO A 138 -5.30 -8.32 -14.38
C PRO A 138 -6.64 -7.71 -14.81
N GLY A 139 -7.60 -8.53 -15.26
CA GLY A 139 -8.96 -8.11 -15.60
C GLY A 139 -9.94 -8.06 -14.42
N ALA A 140 -9.51 -8.50 -13.23
CA ALA A 140 -10.27 -8.47 -11.98
C ALA A 140 -9.78 -7.38 -11.01
N LEU A 141 -8.87 -6.52 -11.45
CA LEU A 141 -8.40 -5.38 -10.67
C LEU A 141 -9.52 -4.34 -10.49
N VAL A 142 -9.76 -3.96 -9.24
CA VAL A 142 -10.74 -2.96 -8.83
C VAL A 142 -10.06 -1.59 -8.82
N ALA A 143 -10.50 -0.71 -9.73
CA ALA A 143 -10.02 0.67 -9.77
C ALA A 143 -10.88 1.59 -8.89
N ASP A 144 -12.20 1.54 -9.08
CA ASP A 144 -13.20 2.30 -8.32
C ASP A 144 -14.07 1.33 -7.49
N GLY A 145 -14.48 1.73 -6.28
CA GLY A 145 -15.20 0.87 -5.34
C GLY A 145 -14.51 0.66 -3.98
N TRP A 146 -13.64 1.57 -3.58
CA TRP A 146 -13.04 1.57 -2.24
C TRP A 146 -14.01 2.18 -1.24
N LEU A 147 -14.31 1.42 -0.19
CA LEU A 147 -15.24 1.79 0.86
C LEU A 147 -14.61 1.50 2.23
N SER A 148 -14.74 2.42 3.17
CA SER A 148 -14.46 2.15 4.59
C SER A 148 -15.59 2.71 5.44
N CYS A 149 -16.30 1.83 6.15
CA CYS A 149 -17.53 2.15 6.86
C CYS A 149 -17.34 1.98 8.36
N ILE A 150 -17.93 2.89 9.13
CA ILE A 150 -18.04 2.79 10.59
C ILE A 150 -19.52 2.76 11.02
N ASP A 151 -19.77 2.23 12.20
CA ASP A 151 -21.08 2.30 12.88
C ASP A 151 -21.02 3.06 14.21
N ALA A 152 -22.18 3.27 14.83
CA ALA A 152 -22.31 3.95 16.12
C ALA A 152 -21.65 3.21 17.30
N THR A 153 -21.23 1.96 17.13
CA THR A 153 -20.51 1.18 18.16
C THR A 153 -18.99 1.29 18.03
N GLY A 154 -18.51 1.85 16.91
CA GLY A 154 -17.09 1.92 16.56
C GLY A 154 -16.59 0.70 15.79
N ALA A 155 -17.48 -0.17 15.30
CA ALA A 155 -17.08 -1.22 14.38
C ALA A 155 -16.65 -0.59 13.05
N GLN A 156 -15.62 -1.14 12.41
CA GLN A 156 -15.10 -0.67 11.13
C GLN A 156 -14.88 -1.83 10.17
N ALA A 157 -15.29 -1.62 8.91
CA ALA A 157 -15.06 -2.54 7.80
C ALA A 157 -14.52 -1.79 6.59
N THR A 158 -13.52 -2.36 5.93
CA THR A 158 -13.02 -1.86 4.65
C THR A 158 -13.36 -2.85 3.55
N VAL A 159 -13.90 -2.37 2.45
CA VAL A 159 -14.37 -3.20 1.34
C VAL A 159 -13.81 -2.65 0.03
N LEU A 160 -13.18 -3.53 -0.74
CA LEU A 160 -12.80 -3.28 -2.12
C LEU A 160 -13.66 -4.16 -3.03
N SER A 161 -14.68 -3.57 -3.67
CA SER A 161 -15.67 -4.34 -4.43
C SER A 161 -16.17 -3.59 -5.66
N THR A 162 -16.45 -4.32 -6.73
CA THR A 162 -17.24 -3.85 -7.88
C THR A 162 -18.66 -4.45 -7.88
N GLY A 163 -18.96 -5.26 -6.86
CA GLY A 163 -20.19 -6.01 -6.72
C GLY A 163 -21.35 -5.19 -6.15
N ARG A 164 -22.28 -5.91 -5.52
CA ARG A 164 -23.55 -5.36 -5.06
C ARG A 164 -23.39 -4.27 -3.99
N VAL A 165 -22.43 -4.42 -3.08
CA VAL A 165 -22.19 -3.47 -1.98
C VAL A 165 -21.77 -2.11 -2.54
N ALA A 166 -20.75 -2.08 -3.39
CA ALA A 166 -20.30 -0.85 -4.05
C ALA A 166 -21.40 -0.18 -4.87
N GLN A 167 -22.18 -0.95 -5.63
CA GLN A 167 -23.30 -0.40 -6.41
C GLN A 167 -24.41 0.19 -5.51
N THR A 168 -24.68 -0.43 -4.36
CA THR A 168 -25.67 0.09 -3.41
C THR A 168 -25.23 1.43 -2.84
N VAL A 169 -24.00 1.52 -2.32
CA VAL A 169 -23.46 2.78 -1.76
C VAL A 169 -23.39 3.88 -2.82
N ALA A 170 -22.98 3.55 -4.05
CA ALA A 170 -22.97 4.50 -5.16
C ALA A 170 -24.37 5.05 -5.49
N ASN A 171 -25.41 4.20 -5.42
CA ASN A 171 -26.80 4.64 -5.63
C ASN A 171 -27.31 5.54 -4.50
N GLU A 172 -26.90 5.28 -3.26
CA GLU A 172 -27.23 6.10 -2.09
C GLU A 172 -26.54 7.46 -2.16
N GLN A 173 -25.25 7.51 -2.54
CA GLN A 173 -24.55 8.77 -2.81
C GLN A 173 -25.28 9.59 -3.87
N ALA A 174 -25.62 8.98 -5.01
CA ALA A 174 -26.35 9.67 -6.08
C ALA A 174 -27.75 10.15 -5.63
N ALA A 175 -28.33 9.56 -4.57
CA ALA A 175 -29.57 10.05 -3.97
C ALA A 175 -29.34 11.26 -3.07
N VAL A 176 -28.28 11.23 -2.25
CA VAL A 176 -27.85 12.36 -1.43
C VAL A 176 -27.53 13.57 -2.30
N GLU A 177 -26.73 13.41 -3.36
CA GLU A 177 -26.37 14.49 -4.28
C GLU A 177 -27.60 15.15 -4.92
N ARG A 178 -28.61 14.34 -5.29
CA ARG A 178 -29.88 14.85 -5.84
C ARG A 178 -30.69 15.63 -4.81
N ALA A 179 -30.75 15.16 -3.56
CA ALA A 179 -31.46 15.84 -2.49
C ALA A 179 -30.79 17.17 -2.11
N LEU A 180 -29.45 17.19 -2.07
CA LEU A 180 -28.65 18.39 -1.83
C LEU A 180 -28.86 19.42 -2.95
N ALA A 181 -28.79 19.01 -4.22
CA ALA A 181 -29.03 19.88 -5.36
C ALA A 181 -30.47 20.44 -5.40
N ALA A 182 -31.44 19.72 -4.82
CA ALA A 182 -32.83 20.17 -4.70
C ALA A 182 -33.07 21.05 -3.45
N GLY A 183 -32.10 21.20 -2.56
CA GLY A 183 -32.25 21.91 -1.28
C GLY A 183 -33.22 21.22 -0.31
N GLU A 184 -33.46 19.92 -0.48
CA GLU A 184 -34.37 19.14 0.35
C GLU A 184 -33.72 18.72 1.68
N GLN A 185 -32.39 18.59 1.68
CA GLN A 185 -31.59 18.19 2.83
C GLN A 185 -30.21 18.86 2.76
N GLY A 186 -29.63 19.16 3.93
CA GLY A 186 -28.24 19.58 4.05
C GLY A 186 -27.24 18.46 3.75
N PRO A 187 -25.94 18.76 3.62
CA PRO A 187 -24.91 17.76 3.39
C PRO A 187 -24.89 16.74 4.54
N PRO A 188 -24.66 15.44 4.25
CA PRO A 188 -24.60 14.43 5.30
C PRO A 188 -23.44 14.72 6.25
N ALA A 189 -23.65 14.47 7.53
CA ALA A 189 -22.62 14.61 8.53
C ALA A 189 -22.66 13.51 9.60
N VAL A 190 -21.48 13.16 10.11
CA VAL A 190 -21.32 12.31 11.28
C VAL A 190 -20.37 12.99 12.27
N LEU A 191 -20.76 13.00 13.55
CA LEU A 191 -19.88 13.43 14.63
C LEU A 191 -19.12 12.20 15.10
N VAL A 192 -17.80 12.25 15.11
CA VAL A 192 -16.94 11.15 15.54
C VAL A 192 -16.02 11.58 16.68
N GLU A 193 -15.63 10.63 17.52
CA GLU A 193 -14.63 10.83 18.58
C GLU A 193 -13.42 9.94 18.32
N VAL A 194 -12.23 10.55 18.32
CA VAL A 194 -10.93 9.89 18.16
C VAL A 194 -9.97 10.47 19.19
N ALA A 195 -9.34 9.62 20.00
CA ALA A 195 -8.40 10.02 21.06
C ALA A 195 -8.93 11.14 21.99
N GLY A 196 -10.24 11.16 22.27
CA GLY A 196 -10.89 12.15 23.14
C GLY A 196 -11.16 13.52 22.50
N GLN A 197 -10.91 13.67 21.19
CA GLN A 197 -11.28 14.84 20.40
C GLN A 197 -12.49 14.51 19.53
N GLU A 198 -13.40 15.47 19.38
CA GLU A 198 -14.58 15.32 18.53
C GLU A 198 -14.38 16.02 17.17
N TYR A 199 -14.72 15.32 16.10
CA TYR A 199 -14.64 15.82 14.72
C TYR A 199 -15.99 15.71 14.03
N LEU A 200 -16.39 16.75 13.31
CA LEU A 200 -17.51 16.69 12.38
C LEU A 200 -16.99 16.33 10.99
N VAL A 201 -17.40 15.17 10.48
CA VAL A 201 -17.09 14.76 9.10
C VAL A 201 -18.28 15.12 8.22
N THR A 202 -18.06 15.95 7.21
CA THR A 202 -19.10 16.37 6.24
C THR A 202 -18.44 16.88 4.96
N GLU A 203 -19.14 16.81 3.83
CA GLU A 203 -18.65 17.26 2.51
C GLU A 203 -17.26 16.73 2.13
N GLY A 204 -16.90 15.53 2.61
CA GLY A 204 -15.61 14.90 2.32
C GLY A 204 -14.43 15.43 3.14
N ARG A 205 -14.67 16.27 4.15
CA ARG A 205 -13.66 16.80 5.08
C ARG A 205 -13.98 16.45 6.52
N ARG A 206 -12.96 16.53 7.37
CA ARG A 206 -13.11 16.49 8.83
C ARG A 206 -12.80 17.86 9.42
N HIS A 207 -13.62 18.31 10.33
CA HIS A 207 -13.40 19.56 11.05
C HIS A 207 -13.35 19.28 12.55
N LEU A 208 -12.32 19.78 13.24
CA LEU A 208 -12.26 19.69 14.69
C LEU A 208 -13.40 20.52 15.30
N VAL A 209 -14.07 19.97 16.30
CA VAL A 209 -15.02 20.69 17.14
C VAL A 209 -14.34 20.94 18.48
N PRO A 210 -13.89 22.17 18.79
CA PRO A 210 -13.12 22.43 20.00
C PRO A 210 -13.89 22.06 21.26
N ALA A 211 -13.24 21.34 22.18
CA ALA A 211 -13.88 20.86 23.41
C ALA A 211 -14.50 22.00 24.25
N ASP A 212 -13.86 23.17 24.28
CA ASP A 212 -14.29 24.33 25.06
C ASP A 212 -15.58 24.98 24.52
N SER A 213 -15.82 24.91 23.21
CA SER A 213 -16.99 25.52 22.54
C SER A 213 -17.96 24.49 21.96
N ARG A 214 -17.69 23.19 22.15
CA ARG A 214 -18.40 22.03 21.57
C ARG A 214 -19.92 22.16 21.58
N ASP A 215 -20.53 22.32 22.75
CA ASP A 215 -21.99 22.40 22.86
C ASP A 215 -22.58 23.66 22.18
N ALA A 216 -21.84 24.75 22.13
CA ALA A 216 -22.26 25.98 21.46
C ALA A 216 -22.22 25.80 19.93
N VAL A 217 -21.11 25.24 19.42
CA VAL A 217 -20.93 24.90 18.00
C VAL A 217 -22.01 23.94 17.53
N LEU A 218 -22.21 22.81 18.23
CA LEU A 218 -23.23 21.83 17.85
C LEU A 218 -24.65 22.42 17.86
N ARG A 219 -24.97 23.34 18.79
CA ARG A 219 -26.27 24.06 18.74
C ARG A 219 -26.37 24.99 17.53
N ALA A 220 -25.31 25.73 17.21
CA ALA A 220 -25.27 26.64 16.05
C ALA A 220 -25.41 25.89 14.72
N LEU A 221 -24.92 24.65 14.65
CA LEU A 221 -25.04 23.78 13.47
C LEU A 221 -26.34 22.95 13.44
N ALA A 222 -27.26 23.16 14.40
CA ALA A 222 -28.46 22.34 14.57
C ALA A 222 -28.20 20.84 14.83
N LEU A 223 -27.04 20.51 15.41
CA LEU A 223 -26.57 19.17 15.75
C LEU A 223 -26.55 18.92 17.28
N ALA A 224 -27.33 19.68 18.06
CA ALA A 224 -27.29 19.62 19.53
C ALA A 224 -27.58 18.23 20.14
N THR A 225 -28.24 17.35 19.39
CA THR A 225 -28.55 15.96 19.80
C THR A 225 -27.58 14.94 19.23
N ALA A 226 -26.55 15.36 18.48
CA ALA A 226 -25.54 14.46 17.94
C ALA A 226 -24.84 13.72 19.08
N GLN A 227 -24.64 12.43 18.89
CA GLN A 227 -23.79 11.62 19.75
C GLN A 227 -22.55 11.26 18.94
N PRO A 228 -21.34 11.44 19.50
CA PRO A 228 -20.12 11.07 18.80
C PRO A 228 -20.07 9.55 18.60
N TRP A 229 -19.73 9.13 17.38
CA TRP A 229 -19.44 7.74 17.07
C TRP A 229 -17.95 7.49 17.31
N PRO A 230 -17.56 6.41 18.02
CA PRO A 230 -16.15 6.06 18.12
C PRO A 230 -15.60 5.78 16.72
N ALA A 231 -14.42 6.32 16.39
CA ALA A 231 -13.73 6.02 15.14
C ALA A 231 -12.23 5.79 15.38
N SER A 232 -11.58 5.11 14.45
CA SER A 232 -10.11 5.02 14.43
C SER A 232 -9.51 6.26 13.78
N GLY A 233 -8.29 6.63 14.17
CA GLY A 233 -7.49 7.64 13.50
C GLY A 233 -7.23 7.30 12.03
N ALA A 234 -7.11 6.00 11.72
CA ALA A 234 -6.98 5.50 10.35
C ALA A 234 -8.21 5.82 9.48
N TRP A 235 -9.43 5.61 10.00
CA TRP A 235 -10.66 5.98 9.28
C TRP A 235 -10.83 7.49 9.15
N LEU A 236 -10.56 8.24 10.22
CA LEU A 236 -10.66 9.69 10.20
C LEU A 236 -9.63 10.32 9.23
N SER A 237 -8.48 9.69 9.03
CA SER A 237 -7.43 10.13 8.08
C SER A 237 -7.80 9.93 6.61
N LEU A 238 -8.89 9.22 6.31
CA LEU A 238 -9.40 9.15 4.94
C LEU A 238 -9.99 10.48 4.46
N PHE A 239 -10.38 11.37 5.38
CA PHE A 239 -10.93 12.68 5.08
C PHE A 239 -9.86 13.76 5.31
N PRO A 240 -9.54 14.58 4.30
CA PRO A 240 -8.66 15.73 4.47
C PRO A 240 -9.13 16.63 5.63
N PRO A 241 -8.20 17.19 6.43
CA PRO A 241 -8.56 18.17 7.43
C PRO A 241 -9.16 19.41 6.77
N GLY A 242 -10.15 20.00 7.43
CA GLY A 242 -10.63 21.34 7.18
C GLY A 242 -10.52 22.19 8.44
N ALA A 243 -10.73 23.50 8.29
CA ALA A 243 -10.63 24.47 9.37
C ALA A 243 -11.59 24.12 10.53
N ASP A 244 -11.11 24.32 11.76
CA ASP A 244 -11.86 24.04 12.98
C ASP A 244 -13.21 24.79 12.97
N LEU A 245 -14.26 24.10 13.43
CA LEU A 245 -15.59 24.68 13.56
C LEU A 245 -15.69 25.37 14.92
N ASP A 246 -15.22 26.61 14.98
CA ASP A 246 -15.31 27.45 16.18
C ASP A 246 -16.04 28.77 15.92
N ALA A 247 -16.26 29.55 16.98
CA ALA A 247 -16.85 30.88 16.89
C ALA A 247 -16.04 31.79 15.94
N LEU A 248 -16.69 32.32 14.91
CA LEU A 248 -16.02 33.18 13.92
C LEU A 248 -15.76 34.57 14.52
N ALA A 249 -14.48 34.92 14.65
CA ALA A 249 -14.03 36.24 15.04
C ALA A 249 -13.81 37.14 13.82
N LEU A 250 -14.25 38.39 13.89
CA LEU A 250 -13.98 39.41 12.86
C LEU A 250 -13.15 40.55 13.47
N PRO A 251 -11.96 40.86 12.93
CA PRO A 251 -11.15 41.98 13.41
C PRO A 251 -11.92 43.30 13.37
N GLY A 252 -11.89 44.06 14.48
CA GLY A 252 -12.57 45.34 14.60
C GLY A 252 -14.09 45.26 14.73
N ALA A 253 -14.68 44.07 14.96
CA ALA A 253 -16.12 43.95 15.19
C ALA A 253 -16.63 44.90 16.29
N GLY A 254 -17.68 45.65 15.99
CA GLY A 254 -18.28 46.67 16.87
C GLY A 254 -17.71 48.08 16.69
N GLU A 255 -16.59 48.25 15.98
CA GLU A 255 -16.02 49.55 15.67
C GLU A 255 -16.91 50.37 14.71
N ALA A 256 -16.71 51.69 14.71
CA ALA A 256 -17.40 52.58 13.79
C ALA A 256 -16.86 52.38 12.36
N LEU A 257 -17.76 52.42 11.38
CA LEU A 257 -17.37 52.35 9.96
C LEU A 257 -16.64 53.63 9.53
N PRO A 258 -15.71 53.54 8.55
CA PRO A 258 -15.11 54.72 7.93
C PRO A 258 -16.17 55.70 7.38
N ASP A 259 -15.90 57.00 7.52
CA ASP A 259 -16.81 58.05 7.06
C ASP A 259 -17.01 57.99 5.53
N GLY A 260 -18.24 58.27 5.07
CA GLY A 260 -18.55 58.44 3.64
C GLY A 260 -18.87 57.15 2.86
N LEU A 261 -18.97 56.00 3.52
CA LEU A 261 -19.25 54.69 2.87
C LEU A 261 -20.70 54.47 2.45
N GLY A 262 -21.64 55.33 2.84
CA GLY A 262 -23.07 55.17 2.49
C GLY A 262 -23.73 53.95 3.13
N ALA A 263 -23.17 53.44 4.23
CA ALA A 263 -23.71 52.30 4.97
C ALA A 263 -25.06 52.62 5.64
N PRO A 264 -25.91 51.61 5.90
CA PRO A 264 -27.17 51.77 6.62
C PRO A 264 -26.98 52.45 7.99
N VAL A 265 -27.98 53.23 8.41
CA VAL A 265 -27.93 53.95 9.70
C VAL A 265 -27.80 52.95 10.85
N GLY A 266 -26.76 53.11 11.67
CA GLY A 266 -26.47 52.23 12.80
C GLY A 266 -25.57 51.03 12.48
N ALA A 267 -25.16 50.87 11.22
CA ALA A 267 -24.20 49.84 10.83
C ALA A 267 -22.80 50.12 11.41
N ARG A 268 -22.14 49.05 11.82
CA ARG A 268 -20.79 48.99 12.38
C ARG A 268 -19.98 47.93 11.64
N VAL A 269 -18.68 47.90 11.87
CA VAL A 269 -17.87 46.75 11.48
C VAL A 269 -18.45 45.51 12.15
N GLY A 270 -18.70 44.45 11.37
CA GLY A 270 -19.35 43.23 11.82
C GLY A 270 -20.88 43.24 11.79
N SER A 271 -21.55 44.31 11.32
CA SER A 271 -23.01 44.26 11.19
C SER A 271 -23.42 43.28 10.11
N VAL A 272 -24.36 42.38 10.44
CA VAL A 272 -24.95 41.45 9.47
C VAL A 272 -26.07 42.14 8.73
N LEU A 273 -25.99 42.17 7.40
CA LEU A 273 -26.99 42.73 6.51
C LEU A 273 -27.77 41.60 5.84
N ARG A 274 -29.10 41.68 5.97
CA ARG A 274 -30.05 40.82 5.28
C ARG A 274 -30.60 41.59 4.09
N VAL A 275 -30.09 41.30 2.90
CA VAL A 275 -30.48 42.00 1.67
C VAL A 275 -31.73 41.33 1.10
N THR A 276 -32.86 42.03 1.11
CA THR A 276 -34.11 41.53 0.52
C THR A 276 -34.18 41.88 -0.98
N ASP A 277 -34.41 40.87 -1.83
CA ASP A 277 -34.74 41.03 -3.25
C ASP A 277 -36.22 40.68 -3.48
N ASP A 278 -36.95 41.54 -4.19
CA ASP A 278 -38.37 41.33 -4.52
C ASP A 278 -38.57 40.22 -5.59
N ALA A 279 -37.50 39.77 -6.26
CA ALA A 279 -37.56 38.78 -7.34
C ALA A 279 -37.18 37.34 -6.93
N THR A 280 -36.45 37.14 -5.82
CA THR A 280 -35.93 35.83 -5.40
C THR A 280 -36.03 35.67 -3.88
N PRO A 281 -36.83 34.74 -3.33
CA PRO A 281 -36.88 34.49 -1.90
C PRO A 281 -35.62 33.72 -1.47
N GLY A 282 -34.63 34.44 -0.97
CA GLY A 282 -33.38 33.90 -0.44
C GLY A 282 -32.50 35.04 0.03
N VAL A 283 -32.56 35.38 1.32
CA VAL A 283 -31.78 36.46 1.90
C VAL A 283 -30.34 35.98 2.07
N ALA A 284 -29.45 36.33 1.13
CA ALA A 284 -28.02 36.17 1.34
C ALA A 284 -27.59 37.07 2.51
N ALA A 285 -26.99 36.48 3.54
CA ALA A 285 -26.45 37.23 4.67
C ALA A 285 -25.06 37.77 4.31
N TRP A 286 -24.84 39.05 4.57
CA TRP A 286 -23.56 39.71 4.35
C TRP A 286 -23.05 40.29 5.65
N VAL A 287 -21.74 40.37 5.85
CA VAL A 287 -21.14 41.07 6.98
C VAL A 287 -20.28 42.22 6.48
N ILE A 288 -20.26 43.32 7.23
CA ILE A 288 -19.41 44.47 6.91
C ILE A 288 -18.03 44.29 7.51
N THR A 289 -16.99 44.28 6.68
CA THR A 289 -15.58 44.16 7.10
C THR A 289 -15.02 45.50 7.61
N SER A 290 -13.85 45.47 8.26
CA SER A 290 -13.21 46.67 8.83
C SER A 290 -12.82 47.73 7.78
N ASP A 291 -12.59 47.31 6.54
CA ASP A 291 -12.36 48.20 5.40
C ASP A 291 -13.65 48.68 4.71
N GLY A 292 -14.82 48.36 5.28
CA GLY A 292 -16.12 48.83 4.82
C GLY A 292 -16.70 48.08 3.61
N ARG A 293 -16.25 46.85 3.36
CA ARG A 293 -16.75 45.98 2.27
C ARG A 293 -17.78 44.98 2.79
N LEU A 294 -18.55 44.41 1.86
CA LEU A 294 -19.54 43.36 2.12
C LEU A 294 -18.95 42.00 1.79
N ALA A 295 -18.79 41.15 2.80
CA ALA A 295 -18.41 39.76 2.61
C ALA A 295 -19.65 38.86 2.75
N PRO A 296 -19.88 37.89 1.85
CA PRO A 296 -20.97 36.95 2.00
C PRO A 296 -20.68 35.99 3.17
N LEU A 297 -21.73 35.58 3.87
CA LEU A 297 -21.67 34.53 4.89
C LEU A 297 -22.52 33.35 4.44
N SER A 298 -21.92 32.15 4.50
CA SER A 298 -22.66 30.90 4.42
C SER A 298 -23.58 30.72 5.64
N GLU A 299 -24.49 29.76 5.59
CA GLU A 299 -25.41 29.53 6.71
C GLU A 299 -24.66 29.09 7.98
N VAL A 300 -23.65 28.22 7.82
CA VAL A 300 -22.75 27.80 8.90
C VAL A 300 -21.93 28.97 9.41
N ALA A 301 -21.29 29.73 8.51
CA ALA A 301 -20.46 30.87 8.88
C ALA A 301 -21.27 31.92 9.65
N LEU A 302 -22.52 32.18 9.26
CA LEU A 302 -23.40 33.09 9.98
C LEU A 302 -23.73 32.59 11.39
N ASN A 303 -24.02 31.31 11.56
CA ASN A 303 -24.36 30.75 12.86
C ASN A 303 -23.15 30.72 13.80
N LEU A 304 -21.96 30.41 13.29
CA LEU A 304 -20.71 30.46 14.06
C LEU A 304 -20.28 31.91 14.35
N TYR A 305 -20.52 32.85 13.44
CA TYR A 305 -20.31 34.28 13.69
C TYR A 305 -21.16 34.81 14.84
N ARG A 306 -22.41 34.34 14.96
CA ARG A 306 -23.31 34.71 16.06
C ARG A 306 -22.88 34.17 17.42
N LEU A 307 -22.09 33.09 17.46
CA LEU A 307 -21.46 32.61 18.70
C LEU A 307 -20.29 33.51 19.12
N GLY A 308 -19.60 34.12 18.15
CA GLY A 308 -18.43 34.97 18.37
C GLY A 308 -18.77 36.46 18.27
N ALA A 309 -18.24 37.11 17.24
CA ALA A 309 -18.31 38.56 17.08
C ALA A 309 -19.73 39.13 16.89
N GLY A 310 -20.70 38.32 16.45
CA GLY A 310 -22.08 38.77 16.22
C GLY A 310 -22.81 39.24 17.48
N GLU A 311 -22.53 38.66 18.66
CA GLU A 311 -23.13 39.10 19.92
C GLU A 311 -22.76 40.57 20.26
N LEU A 312 -21.55 40.99 19.87
CA LEU A 312 -21.02 42.32 20.17
C LEU A 312 -21.66 43.44 19.34
N VAL A 313 -22.16 43.13 18.15
CA VAL A 313 -22.58 44.15 17.15
C VAL A 313 -24.09 44.42 17.17
N GLY A 314 -24.90 43.45 17.60
CA GLY A 314 -26.35 43.58 17.69
C GLY A 314 -27.12 42.81 16.60
N PRO A 315 -28.44 43.03 16.46
CA PRO A 315 -29.29 42.24 15.57
C PRO A 315 -29.00 42.49 14.08
N ASP A 316 -29.34 41.50 13.24
CA ASP A 316 -29.29 41.61 11.78
C ASP A 316 -30.08 42.83 11.27
N LEU A 317 -29.50 43.56 10.32
CA LEU A 317 -30.11 44.72 9.67
C LEU A 317 -30.76 44.29 8.35
N GLU A 318 -32.08 44.38 8.28
CA GLU A 318 -32.85 44.21 7.04
C GLU A 318 -32.68 45.43 6.14
N VAL A 319 -32.16 45.23 4.93
CA VAL A 319 -31.83 46.30 3.98
C VAL A 319 -32.24 45.93 2.56
N THR A 320 -32.60 46.94 1.77
CA THR A 320 -32.88 46.78 0.34
C THR A 320 -31.61 46.88 -0.48
N GLN A 321 -31.60 46.32 -1.69
CA GLN A 321 -30.46 46.43 -2.62
C GLN A 321 -30.04 47.90 -2.87
N ALA A 322 -31.00 48.83 -2.90
CA ALA A 322 -30.73 50.25 -3.06
C ALA A 322 -29.97 50.88 -1.87
N GLN A 323 -30.18 50.37 -0.65
CA GLN A 323 -29.52 50.88 0.56
C GLN A 323 -28.07 50.42 0.69
N VAL A 324 -27.68 49.36 -0.01
CA VAL A 324 -26.31 48.83 -0.01
C VAL A 324 -25.56 49.04 -1.31
N ALA A 325 -26.16 49.71 -2.30
CA ALA A 325 -25.58 49.93 -3.63
C ALA A 325 -24.26 50.71 -3.63
N GLY A 326 -23.98 51.47 -2.56
CA GLY A 326 -22.72 52.21 -2.39
C GLY A 326 -21.57 51.39 -1.81
N LEU A 327 -21.85 50.21 -1.25
CA LEU A 327 -20.85 49.34 -0.63
C LEU A 327 -20.23 48.42 -1.67
N ARG A 328 -18.93 48.14 -1.52
CA ARG A 328 -18.20 47.21 -2.38
C ARG A 328 -18.18 45.82 -1.77
N ASN A 329 -18.15 44.78 -2.59
CA ASN A 329 -17.97 43.42 -2.10
C ASN A 329 -16.50 43.18 -1.72
N ALA A 330 -16.28 42.39 -0.67
CA ALA A 330 -14.96 41.86 -0.35
C ALA A 330 -14.52 40.87 -1.43
N GLU A 331 -13.22 40.83 -1.71
CA GLU A 331 -12.64 39.86 -2.66
C GLU A 331 -12.36 38.51 -1.99
N ALA A 332 -12.22 38.49 -0.66
CA ALA A 332 -12.00 37.31 0.15
C ALA A 332 -13.20 37.01 1.06
N LEU A 333 -13.39 35.73 1.37
CA LEU A 333 -14.35 35.28 2.38
C LEU A 333 -13.83 35.65 3.77
N VAL A 334 -14.76 35.92 4.69
CA VAL A 334 -14.43 36.20 6.11
C VAL A 334 -14.30 34.91 6.90
N ALA A 335 -15.12 33.92 6.57
CA ALA A 335 -14.98 32.57 7.10
C ALA A 335 -14.01 31.75 6.23
N PRO A 336 -13.42 30.68 6.78
CA PRO A 336 -12.73 29.67 6.00
C PRO A 336 -13.59 29.20 4.81
N ASP A 337 -12.96 28.98 3.66
CA ASP A 337 -13.62 28.61 2.40
C ASP A 337 -14.05 27.15 2.36
N ASP A 338 -13.46 26.32 3.22
CA ASP A 338 -13.74 24.90 3.39
C ASP A 338 -14.84 24.59 4.43
N TRP A 339 -15.37 25.62 5.11
CA TRP A 339 -16.54 25.46 5.98
C TRP A 339 -17.80 25.11 5.17
N PRO A 340 -18.67 24.24 5.68
CA PRO A 340 -19.87 23.84 4.93
C PRO A 340 -20.76 25.02 4.58
N ALA A 341 -21.26 25.07 3.35
CA ALA A 341 -22.06 26.20 2.89
C ALA A 341 -23.48 26.22 3.51
N ALA A 342 -24.04 25.03 3.74
CA ALA A 342 -25.37 24.82 4.31
C ALA A 342 -25.29 24.05 5.63
N LEU A 343 -26.34 24.13 6.45
CA LEU A 343 -26.38 23.37 7.69
C LEU A 343 -26.33 21.85 7.42
N PRO A 344 -25.41 21.11 8.04
CA PRO A 344 -25.30 19.68 7.85
C PRO A 344 -26.49 18.90 8.44
N ALA A 345 -26.75 17.72 7.87
CA ALA A 345 -27.77 16.79 8.34
C ALA A 345 -27.12 15.52 8.91
N LEU A 346 -27.44 15.19 10.17
CA LEU A 346 -26.89 14.00 10.82
C LEU A 346 -27.27 12.72 10.07
N ALA A 347 -26.28 11.83 9.93
CA ALA A 347 -26.51 10.45 9.51
C ALA A 347 -27.49 9.78 10.50
N THR A 348 -28.56 9.21 9.95
CA THR A 348 -29.60 8.46 10.72
C THR A 348 -29.59 6.98 10.39
N THR A 349 -28.64 6.55 9.57
CA THR A 349 -28.43 5.19 9.12
C THR A 349 -27.54 4.42 10.09
N PRO A 350 -27.55 3.07 10.07
CA PRO A 350 -26.67 2.26 10.90
C PRO A 350 -25.18 2.56 10.66
N ASP A 351 -24.81 2.81 9.39
CA ASP A 351 -23.42 2.97 8.99
C ASP A 351 -23.17 4.30 8.28
N ALA A 352 -21.94 4.78 8.36
CA ALA A 352 -21.40 5.91 7.63
C ALA A 352 -20.10 5.51 6.91
N CYS A 353 -20.08 5.64 5.59
CA CYS A 353 -18.98 5.16 4.75
C CYS A 353 -18.18 6.31 4.15
N ALA A 354 -16.86 6.23 4.24
CA ALA A 354 -15.96 6.90 3.31
C ALA A 354 -15.99 6.15 1.98
N ARG A 355 -16.26 6.85 0.87
CA ARG A 355 -16.14 6.31 -0.49
C ARG A 355 -15.07 7.07 -1.26
N LEU A 356 -14.08 6.36 -1.77
CA LEU A 356 -13.13 6.92 -2.73
C LEU A 356 -13.71 6.80 -4.13
N SER A 357 -13.67 7.90 -4.89
CA SER A 357 -13.89 7.90 -6.33
C SER A 357 -12.57 8.25 -7.02
N THR A 358 -12.01 7.32 -7.78
CA THR A 358 -10.80 7.53 -8.59
C THR A 358 -11.23 7.87 -10.02
N SER A 359 -11.00 9.10 -10.47
CA SER A 359 -11.33 9.47 -11.85
C SER A 359 -10.15 9.19 -12.80
N GLY A 360 -10.39 8.35 -13.83
CA GLY A 360 -9.57 8.29 -15.05
C GLY A 360 -8.38 7.31 -15.05
N ALA A 361 -8.44 6.33 -15.96
CA ALA A 361 -7.24 5.66 -16.47
C ALA A 361 -6.45 6.65 -17.34
N GLY A 362 -5.25 7.05 -16.92
CA GLY A 362 -4.27 7.69 -17.82
C GLY A 362 -3.63 9.04 -17.44
N GLY A 363 -3.66 9.49 -16.18
CA GLY A 363 -2.85 10.65 -15.73
C GLY A 363 -3.59 11.55 -14.75
N ALA A 364 -2.92 11.92 -13.65
CA ALA A 364 -3.38 12.72 -12.51
C ALA A 364 -4.87 12.52 -12.16
N ALA A 365 -5.18 11.41 -11.47
CA ALA A 365 -6.53 11.16 -10.98
C ALA A 365 -6.78 12.03 -9.74
N ASP A 366 -7.72 12.98 -9.83
CA ASP A 366 -8.29 13.62 -8.64
C ASP A 366 -9.11 12.56 -7.91
N ALA A 367 -8.47 11.91 -6.93
CA ALA A 367 -9.11 10.99 -6.03
C ALA A 367 -9.92 11.82 -5.02
N THR A 368 -11.24 11.66 -5.02
CA THR A 368 -12.13 12.39 -4.12
C THR A 368 -12.77 11.44 -3.14
N VAL A 369 -12.80 11.86 -1.87
CA VAL A 369 -13.47 11.12 -0.79
C VAL A 369 -14.80 11.79 -0.48
N GLN A 370 -15.85 10.99 -0.29
CA GLN A 370 -17.15 11.47 0.14
C GLN A 370 -17.67 10.64 1.32
N LEU A 371 -18.42 11.30 2.20
CA LEU A 371 -19.17 10.65 3.26
C LEU A 371 -20.54 10.21 2.73
N VAL A 372 -20.84 8.92 2.84
CA VAL A 372 -22.09 8.31 2.38
C VAL A 372 -22.74 7.54 3.53
N PRO A 373 -23.82 8.06 4.14
CA PRO A 373 -24.64 7.30 5.08
C PRO A 373 -25.34 6.14 4.37
N THR A 374 -25.29 4.92 4.91
CA THR A 374 -25.84 3.73 4.26
C THR A 374 -26.73 2.89 5.18
N ALA A 375 -27.85 2.40 4.64
CA ALA A 375 -28.77 1.52 5.36
C ALA A 375 -28.28 0.06 5.45
N GLN A 376 -27.12 -0.27 4.89
CA GLN A 376 -26.52 -1.60 4.98
C GLN A 376 -25.57 -1.70 6.17
N ASP A 377 -25.60 -2.84 6.88
CA ASP A 377 -24.72 -3.13 8.02
C ASP A 377 -23.34 -3.64 7.55
N ILE A 378 -22.59 -2.81 6.82
CA ILE A 378 -21.28 -3.16 6.24
C ILE A 378 -20.20 -3.22 7.34
N ALA A 379 -20.20 -2.27 8.27
CA ALA A 379 -19.24 -2.10 9.36
C ALA A 379 -19.16 -3.33 10.29
N THR A 380 -20.20 -4.16 10.30
CA THR A 380 -20.24 -5.40 11.09
C THR A 380 -19.27 -6.49 10.60
N GLY A 381 -18.79 -6.38 9.35
CA GLY A 381 -17.73 -7.24 8.82
C GLY A 381 -16.36 -6.73 9.25
N ALA A 382 -15.87 -7.13 10.43
CA ALA A 382 -14.58 -6.66 10.92
C ALA A 382 -13.42 -6.90 9.92
N GLY A 383 -12.64 -5.85 9.64
CA GLY A 383 -11.42 -5.91 8.83
C GLY A 383 -11.57 -5.51 7.36
N ALA A 384 -10.54 -5.78 6.58
CA ALA A 384 -10.51 -5.53 5.14
C ALA A 384 -11.01 -6.75 4.35
N SER A 385 -11.88 -6.52 3.38
CA SER A 385 -12.41 -7.56 2.49
C SER A 385 -12.34 -7.11 1.04
N VAL A 386 -12.08 -8.06 0.14
CA VAL A 386 -11.96 -7.84 -1.30
C VAL A 386 -12.88 -8.83 -2.01
N ASP A 387 -13.44 -8.44 -3.15
CA ASP A 387 -14.20 -9.36 -4.00
C ASP A 387 -13.39 -10.64 -4.31
N VAL A 388 -14.08 -11.77 -4.42
CA VAL A 388 -13.45 -13.07 -4.76
C VAL A 388 -12.72 -12.93 -6.10
N ASP A 389 -11.47 -13.42 -6.14
CA ASP A 389 -10.54 -13.32 -7.28
C ASP A 389 -10.17 -11.87 -7.68
N GLY A 390 -10.65 -10.87 -6.93
CA GLY A 390 -10.35 -9.47 -7.12
C GLY A 390 -9.04 -9.04 -6.46
N GLY A 391 -8.69 -7.77 -6.66
CA GLY A 391 -7.53 -7.13 -6.06
C GLY A 391 -7.36 -5.71 -6.58
N ALA A 392 -6.29 -5.03 -6.18
CA ALA A 392 -5.92 -3.74 -6.74
C ALA A 392 -4.40 -3.62 -6.87
N LEU A 393 -3.94 -2.92 -7.90
CA LEU A 393 -2.54 -2.53 -8.05
C LEU A 393 -2.46 -1.02 -7.87
N VAL A 394 -1.82 -0.58 -6.81
CA VAL A 394 -1.95 0.78 -6.30
C VAL A 394 -0.61 1.48 -6.22
N LEU A 395 -0.55 2.71 -6.72
CA LEU A 395 0.52 3.64 -6.41
C LEU A 395 0.04 4.56 -5.28
N PRO A 396 0.61 4.48 -4.06
CA PRO A 396 0.32 5.46 -3.02
C PRO A 396 0.73 6.84 -3.50
N VAL A 397 -0.17 7.81 -3.38
CA VAL A 397 0.16 9.22 -3.57
C VAL A 397 0.27 9.92 -2.21
N ALA A 398 1.16 10.90 -2.13
CA ALA A 398 1.26 11.86 -1.04
C ALA A 398 0.68 13.19 -1.55
N GLY A 399 -0.61 13.44 -1.26
CA GLY A 399 -1.33 14.51 -1.95
C GLY A 399 -1.47 14.22 -3.46
N SER A 400 -1.11 15.18 -4.31
CA SER A 400 -1.20 15.07 -5.78
C SER A 400 0.04 14.42 -6.44
N ALA A 401 1.06 14.02 -5.67
CA ALA A 401 2.33 13.52 -6.20
C ALA A 401 2.59 12.04 -5.87
N ASP A 402 3.32 11.38 -6.78
CA ASP A 402 3.68 9.96 -6.69
C ASP A 402 4.68 9.72 -5.55
N ALA A 403 4.27 8.96 -4.52
CA ALA A 403 5.21 8.54 -3.48
C ALA A 403 6.15 7.49 -4.09
N GLY A 404 7.44 7.81 -4.16
CA GLY A 404 8.43 7.09 -4.98
C GLY A 404 8.54 5.58 -4.75
N GLY A 405 9.05 4.91 -5.79
CA GLY A 405 9.74 3.61 -5.74
C GLY A 405 8.91 2.34 -5.57
N TRP A 406 7.69 2.39 -5.01
CA TRP A 406 6.91 1.18 -4.68
C TRP A 406 5.43 1.30 -5.09
N VAL A 407 4.92 0.25 -5.75
CA VAL A 407 3.47 0.01 -5.90
C VAL A 407 3.04 -1.07 -4.92
N HIS A 408 1.76 -1.13 -4.57
CA HIS A 408 1.20 -2.11 -3.65
C HIS A 408 0.17 -2.97 -4.36
N LEU A 409 0.32 -4.28 -4.27
CA LEU A 409 -0.66 -5.24 -4.74
C LEU A 409 -1.56 -5.63 -3.58
N VAL A 410 -2.84 -5.27 -3.62
CA VAL A 410 -3.86 -5.79 -2.70
C VAL A 410 -4.43 -7.08 -3.29
N ASP A 411 -4.31 -8.19 -2.57
CA ASP A 411 -4.85 -9.48 -3.01
C ASP A 411 -6.31 -9.70 -2.55
N ALA A 412 -6.88 -10.84 -2.95
CA ALA A 412 -8.25 -11.22 -2.57
C ALA A 412 -8.44 -11.48 -1.06
N THR A 413 -7.37 -11.57 -0.27
CA THR A 413 -7.45 -11.67 1.20
C THR A 413 -7.54 -10.31 1.88
N GLY A 414 -7.39 -9.21 1.13
CA GLY A 414 -7.27 -7.87 1.69
C GLY A 414 -5.89 -7.60 2.29
N THR A 415 -4.84 -8.29 1.82
CA THR A 415 -3.46 -8.00 2.24
C THR A 415 -2.76 -7.18 1.16
N ALA A 416 -2.13 -6.07 1.55
CA ALA A 416 -1.35 -5.21 0.67
C ALA A 416 0.13 -5.65 0.65
N TYR A 417 0.65 -6.03 -0.50
CA TYR A 417 2.04 -6.46 -0.68
C TYR A 417 2.84 -5.39 -1.42
N PRO A 418 3.97 -4.92 -0.87
CA PRO A 418 4.83 -3.96 -1.55
C PRO A 418 5.52 -4.59 -2.76
N VAL A 419 5.57 -3.89 -3.87
CA VAL A 419 6.18 -4.30 -5.14
C VAL A 419 7.08 -3.16 -5.63
N PRO A 420 8.36 -3.41 -5.93
CA PRO A 420 9.24 -2.39 -6.52
C PRO A 420 8.66 -1.86 -7.83
N ALA A 421 8.48 -0.54 -7.93
CA ALA A 421 7.96 0.13 -9.10
C ALA A 421 9.05 0.30 -10.18
N GLY A 422 10.27 0.67 -9.77
CA GLY A 422 11.52 0.67 -10.55
C GLY A 422 11.41 0.82 -12.08
N ASP A 423 12.15 -0.02 -12.80
CA ASP A 423 12.10 -0.17 -14.27
C ASP A 423 10.84 -0.90 -14.77
N GLY A 424 9.85 -1.14 -13.89
CA GLY A 424 8.63 -1.89 -14.18
C GLY A 424 8.84 -3.40 -14.38
N VAL A 425 10.05 -3.93 -14.24
CA VAL A 425 10.34 -5.36 -14.50
C VAL A 425 9.59 -6.26 -13.52
N VAL A 426 9.54 -5.90 -12.24
CA VAL A 426 8.87 -6.73 -11.22
C VAL A 426 7.36 -6.75 -11.46
N VAL A 427 6.75 -5.59 -11.70
CA VAL A 427 5.33 -5.45 -12.06
C VAL A 427 4.99 -6.30 -13.30
N THR A 428 5.84 -6.24 -14.32
CA THR A 428 5.69 -7.04 -15.55
C THR A 428 5.81 -8.54 -15.29
N ARG A 429 6.75 -8.99 -14.44
CA ARG A 429 6.90 -10.41 -14.07
C ARG A 429 5.69 -10.95 -13.31
N LEU A 430 5.05 -10.13 -12.49
CA LEU A 430 3.80 -10.49 -11.83
C LEU A 430 2.63 -10.61 -12.82
N GLY A 431 2.74 -10.02 -14.01
CA GLY A 431 1.77 -10.11 -15.10
C GLY A 431 0.90 -8.86 -15.27
N PHE A 432 1.32 -7.73 -14.70
CA PHE A 432 0.63 -6.46 -14.78
C PHE A 432 1.34 -5.47 -15.71
N THR A 433 0.61 -4.44 -16.14
CA THR A 433 1.13 -3.34 -16.96
C THR A 433 0.97 -2.00 -16.24
N ALA A 434 1.77 -1.00 -16.62
CA ALA A 434 1.81 0.29 -15.93
C ALA A 434 0.47 1.06 -15.97
N ASP A 435 -0.37 0.85 -16.98
CA ASP A 435 -1.71 1.44 -17.12
C ASP A 435 -2.73 0.87 -16.14
N GLN A 436 -2.42 -0.26 -15.48
CA GLN A 436 -3.27 -0.89 -14.47
C GLN A 436 -3.00 -0.38 -13.05
N VAL A 437 -1.97 0.45 -12.89
CA VAL A 437 -1.61 1.06 -11.60
C VAL A 437 -2.57 2.22 -11.32
N VAL A 438 -3.34 2.10 -10.26
CA VAL A 438 -4.30 3.12 -9.81
C VAL A 438 -3.64 3.99 -8.74
N ARG A 439 -3.75 5.30 -8.86
CA ARG A 439 -3.29 6.23 -7.82
C ARG A 439 -4.35 6.33 -6.73
N VAL A 440 -3.95 6.09 -5.49
CA VAL A 440 -4.84 6.12 -4.33
C VAL A 440 -4.11 6.84 -3.18
N PRO A 441 -4.79 7.70 -2.41
CA PRO A 441 -4.18 8.29 -1.21
C PRO A 441 -3.69 7.21 -0.25
N GLN A 442 -2.48 7.36 0.28
CA GLN A 442 -1.83 6.31 1.10
C GLN A 442 -2.67 5.92 2.32
N GLU A 443 -3.47 6.84 2.85
CA GLU A 443 -4.34 6.65 4.00
C GLU A 443 -5.30 5.46 3.80
N TRP A 444 -5.70 5.18 2.54
CA TRP A 444 -6.49 4.01 2.19
C TRP A 444 -5.72 2.69 2.26
N LEU A 445 -4.42 2.69 1.91
CA LEU A 445 -3.59 1.49 2.03
C LEU A 445 -3.34 1.13 3.50
N GLY A 446 -3.30 2.13 4.39
CA GLY A 446 -3.18 1.92 5.84
C GLY A 446 -4.34 1.13 6.46
N LEU A 447 -5.45 0.95 5.74
CA LEU A 447 -6.60 0.14 6.18
C LEU A 447 -6.40 -1.38 5.96
N PHE A 448 -5.36 -1.77 5.21
CA PHE A 448 -5.10 -3.17 4.85
C PHE A 448 -3.87 -3.68 5.61
N PRO A 449 -3.90 -4.91 6.15
CA PRO A 449 -2.70 -5.58 6.62
C PRO A 449 -1.61 -5.60 5.55
N THR A 450 -0.36 -5.37 5.94
CA THR A 450 0.77 -5.40 5.01
C THR A 450 1.44 -6.76 5.00
N GLY A 451 1.64 -7.32 3.81
CA GLY A 451 2.39 -8.56 3.59
C GLY A 451 3.87 -8.32 3.25
N PRO A 452 4.66 -9.38 3.03
CA PRO A 452 6.06 -9.25 2.65
C PRO A 452 6.23 -8.58 1.28
N ALA A 453 7.34 -7.87 1.10
CA ALA A 453 7.69 -7.27 -0.18
C ALA A 453 7.93 -8.33 -1.27
N LEU A 454 7.30 -8.14 -2.43
CA LEU A 454 7.39 -9.03 -3.59
C LEU A 454 8.58 -8.64 -4.46
N THR A 455 9.77 -9.08 -4.08
CA THR A 455 11.02 -8.79 -4.79
C THR A 455 11.62 -10.04 -5.43
N VAL A 456 12.42 -9.87 -6.49
CA VAL A 456 13.14 -10.98 -7.12
C VAL A 456 14.14 -11.60 -6.14
N ASP A 457 14.83 -10.78 -5.35
CA ASP A 457 15.81 -11.26 -4.36
C ASP A 457 15.13 -12.02 -3.22
N GLY A 458 13.99 -11.52 -2.73
CA GLY A 458 13.16 -12.23 -1.75
C GLY A 458 12.72 -13.60 -2.26
N ALA A 459 12.38 -13.71 -3.55
CA ALA A 459 12.01 -14.99 -4.16
C ALA A 459 13.21 -15.95 -4.31
N ARG A 460 14.45 -15.46 -4.37
CA ARG A 460 15.67 -16.29 -4.44
C ARG A 460 16.12 -16.85 -3.09
N VAL A 461 15.60 -16.32 -1.98
CA VAL A 461 15.95 -16.79 -0.62
C VAL A 461 15.65 -18.28 -0.50
N THR A 462 16.67 -19.04 -0.06
CA THR A 462 16.57 -20.48 0.12
C THR A 462 16.15 -20.83 1.54
N HIS A 463 15.19 -21.73 1.69
CA HIS A 463 14.71 -22.25 2.96
C HIS A 463 15.16 -23.68 3.15
N THR A 464 15.79 -23.94 4.29
CA THR A 464 16.15 -25.32 4.69
C THR A 464 14.93 -25.97 5.33
N ALA A 465 14.59 -27.19 4.92
CA ALA A 465 13.47 -27.93 5.50
C ALA A 465 13.75 -28.20 7.00
N GLY A 466 13.18 -27.38 7.88
CA GLY A 466 13.33 -27.53 9.34
C GLY A 466 13.03 -26.30 10.19
N SER A 467 12.99 -25.08 9.64
CA SER A 467 12.72 -23.85 10.42
C SER A 467 11.43 -23.18 9.98
N VAL A 468 10.29 -23.68 10.48
CA VAL A 468 9.10 -22.83 10.65
C VAL A 468 9.30 -22.12 11.99
N PRO A 469 9.37 -20.77 12.06
CA PRO A 469 9.42 -20.10 13.34
C PRO A 469 8.08 -20.34 14.05
N THR A 470 8.15 -20.98 15.21
CA THR A 470 7.04 -21.01 16.16
C THR A 470 6.96 -19.63 16.82
N PRO A 471 5.76 -19.06 17.08
CA PRO A 471 5.64 -17.82 17.83
C PRO A 471 6.37 -17.95 19.17
N ALA A 472 7.17 -16.94 19.52
CA ALA A 472 7.98 -16.93 20.72
C ALA A 472 7.09 -17.03 21.98
N ALA A 473 7.04 -18.22 22.57
CA ALA A 473 6.53 -18.41 23.91
C ALA A 473 7.68 -18.26 24.91
N GLY A 474 7.61 -17.19 25.71
CA GLY A 474 8.15 -17.06 27.07
C GLY A 474 9.60 -17.51 27.31
N ALA A 475 10.49 -16.55 27.45
CA ALA A 475 11.79 -16.77 28.10
C ALA A 475 11.61 -17.28 29.55
N PRO A 476 12.47 -18.21 29.98
CA PRO A 476 12.93 -18.22 31.36
C PRO A 476 14.43 -17.89 31.40
N ALA A 477 14.77 -17.03 32.35
CA ALA A 477 16.13 -16.68 32.73
C ALA A 477 16.92 -17.92 33.20
N THR A 478 18.23 -17.96 32.88
CA THR A 478 19.33 -18.14 33.87
C THR A 478 20.72 -18.12 33.21
N GLU A 479 21.54 -17.18 33.70
CA GLU A 479 22.97 -17.23 34.06
C GLU A 479 23.96 -18.17 33.31
N GLY A 480 25.01 -17.56 32.77
CA GLY A 480 26.38 -17.75 33.31
C GLY A 480 27.39 -18.60 32.53
N ASP A 481 28.52 -17.94 32.20
CA ASP A 481 29.87 -18.47 31.87
C ASP A 481 30.06 -19.01 30.43
N GLY A 482 31.11 -18.73 29.65
CA GLY A 482 32.40 -18.08 29.82
C GLY A 482 33.40 -18.71 28.81
N SER A 483 34.35 -17.92 28.27
CA SER A 483 35.52 -18.33 27.44
C SER A 483 35.21 -18.80 26.00
N GLY A 484 35.93 -18.48 24.93
CA GLY A 484 37.24 -17.86 24.64
C GLY A 484 37.57 -18.28 23.17
N ALA A 485 37.86 -17.34 22.27
CA ALA A 485 39.21 -17.01 21.77
C ALA A 485 39.59 -17.68 20.42
N GLU A 486 40.17 -16.85 19.53
CA GLU A 486 41.11 -17.15 18.42
C GLU A 486 40.56 -17.80 17.13
N THR A 487 41.01 -17.56 15.90
CA THR A 487 41.99 -16.67 15.19
C THR A 487 41.92 -17.05 13.69
N GLY A 488 42.37 -16.19 12.77
CA GLY A 488 42.72 -16.54 11.38
C GLY A 488 42.09 -15.59 10.36
N GLU A 489 42.70 -14.49 9.90
CA GLU A 489 44.04 -14.25 9.32
C GLU A 489 44.13 -14.65 7.83
N ASP A 490 44.29 -13.59 7.02
CA ASP A 490 45.05 -13.45 5.77
C ASP A 490 44.61 -14.06 4.42
N ALA A 491 44.46 -13.15 3.44
CA ALA A 491 45.27 -13.01 2.21
C ALA A 491 44.38 -12.53 1.03
N ALA A 492 44.47 -11.28 0.56
CA ALA A 492 45.54 -10.64 -0.24
C ALA A 492 45.67 -11.17 -1.68
N GLY A 493 45.64 -10.24 -2.65
CA GLY A 493 46.07 -10.40 -4.05
C GLY A 493 45.08 -9.74 -5.03
N GLU A 494 45.23 -8.46 -5.39
CA GLU A 494 46.19 -7.81 -6.32
C GLU A 494 45.64 -7.65 -7.76
N ASP A 495 45.66 -6.37 -8.19
CA ASP A 495 45.92 -5.80 -9.51
C ASP A 495 45.10 -6.23 -10.75
N ALA A 496 44.44 -5.26 -11.40
CA ALA A 496 45.02 -4.56 -12.56
C ALA A 496 44.00 -3.65 -13.29
N THR A 497 44.33 -2.35 -13.31
CA THR A 497 44.29 -1.39 -14.44
C THR A 497 43.62 -1.79 -15.78
N GLY A 498 42.88 -0.85 -16.38
CA GLY A 498 42.85 -0.71 -17.85
C GLY A 498 41.59 -0.08 -18.45
N GLU A 499 41.74 1.16 -18.90
CA GLU A 499 40.83 2.03 -19.66
C GLU A 499 40.13 1.47 -20.93
N ASP A 500 39.07 2.22 -21.27
CA ASP A 500 38.50 2.55 -22.60
C ASP A 500 37.60 1.54 -23.34
N ALA A 501 36.31 1.90 -23.48
CA ALA A 501 35.78 2.52 -24.71
C ALA A 501 34.22 2.52 -24.78
N THR A 502 33.67 3.74 -24.75
CA THR A 502 32.50 4.28 -25.49
C THR A 502 31.47 3.35 -26.17
N GLY A 503 30.18 3.64 -25.96
CA GLY A 503 29.10 3.39 -26.92
C GLY A 503 27.68 3.44 -26.33
N GLU A 504 26.93 4.50 -26.69
CA GLU A 504 25.52 4.82 -26.39
C GLU A 504 24.51 3.66 -26.20
N ASP A 505 23.56 3.86 -25.26
CA ASP A 505 22.12 3.88 -25.62
C ASP A 505 21.30 4.76 -24.66
N ALA A 506 20.17 5.23 -25.17
CA ALA A 506 19.45 6.45 -24.80
C ALA A 506 18.69 6.48 -23.45
N THR A 507 18.84 7.60 -22.72
CA THR A 507 17.80 8.16 -21.83
C THR A 507 17.81 9.69 -21.89
N ALA A 508 16.62 10.26 -21.73
CA ALA A 508 16.29 11.65 -21.97
C ALA A 508 17.12 12.66 -21.14
N ASP A 509 17.40 13.75 -21.81
CA ASP A 509 18.30 14.85 -21.50
C ASP A 509 17.80 15.72 -20.33
N ALA A 510 18.45 15.58 -19.17
CA ALA A 510 18.64 16.67 -18.22
C ALA A 510 20.15 16.90 -18.16
N THR A 511 20.63 17.87 -18.94
CA THR A 511 22.04 18.29 -18.96
C THR A 511 22.46 18.76 -17.55
N VAL A 512 23.22 17.93 -16.85
CA VAL A 512 24.01 18.32 -15.67
C VAL A 512 25.34 18.88 -16.18
N ASP A 513 25.29 20.06 -16.78
CA ASP A 513 26.49 20.79 -17.21
C ASP A 513 26.27 22.27 -16.89
N ASP A 514 26.42 22.67 -15.61
CA ASP A 514 26.60 24.08 -15.21
C ASP A 514 27.11 24.14 -13.75
N ALA A 515 28.43 24.16 -13.56
CA ALA A 515 29.06 24.27 -12.25
C ALA A 515 28.71 25.59 -11.54
N CYS A 516 28.52 25.53 -10.23
CA CYS A 516 28.20 26.70 -9.41
C CYS A 516 29.44 27.55 -9.18
N THR A 517 29.45 28.74 -9.78
CA THR A 517 30.62 29.63 -9.82
C THR A 517 30.42 30.81 -8.88
N PRO A 518 31.23 30.96 -7.82
CA PRO A 518 31.13 32.10 -6.91
C PRO A 518 31.26 33.44 -7.64
N GLY A 519 30.39 34.39 -7.30
CA GLY A 519 30.32 35.73 -7.89
C GLY A 519 29.51 35.82 -9.19
N GLU A 520 28.94 34.72 -9.69
CA GLU A 520 28.08 34.72 -10.87
C GLU A 520 26.62 34.53 -10.50
N ARG A 521 25.83 35.61 -10.61
CA ARG A 521 24.38 35.56 -10.32
C ARG A 521 23.65 34.63 -11.28
N ARG A 522 22.98 33.61 -10.76
CA ARG A 522 22.19 32.62 -11.52
C ARG A 522 20.83 32.38 -10.88
N LEU A 523 19.78 32.30 -11.70
CA LEU A 523 18.45 31.86 -11.28
C LEU A 523 18.00 30.69 -12.16
N ILE A 524 17.50 29.62 -11.56
CA ILE A 524 17.08 28.40 -12.25
C ILE A 524 15.56 28.36 -12.24
N ALA A 525 14.93 28.33 -13.42
CA ALA A 525 13.47 28.45 -13.54
C ALA A 525 12.70 27.21 -13.07
N ASP A 526 13.34 26.04 -13.05
CA ASP A 526 12.70 24.78 -12.65
C ASP A 526 12.54 24.69 -11.12
N ARG A 527 11.47 24.03 -10.67
CA ARG A 527 11.26 23.75 -9.24
C ARG A 527 12.17 22.63 -8.76
N PRO A 528 12.58 22.61 -7.47
CA PRO A 528 13.36 21.48 -6.94
C PRO A 528 12.59 20.17 -7.08
N ALA A 529 13.18 19.17 -7.74
CA ALA A 529 12.54 17.87 -7.98
C ALA A 529 12.13 17.15 -6.68
N ALA A 530 12.88 17.36 -5.60
CA ALA A 530 12.58 16.83 -4.27
C ALA A 530 11.22 17.28 -3.72
N LEU A 531 10.74 18.49 -4.07
CA LEU A 531 9.43 18.97 -3.62
C LEU A 531 8.29 18.13 -4.19
N ALA A 532 8.42 17.70 -5.45
CA ALA A 532 7.46 16.77 -6.05
C ALA A 532 7.53 15.39 -5.38
N GLN A 533 8.74 14.88 -5.11
CA GLN A 533 8.91 13.58 -4.43
C GLN A 533 8.31 13.56 -3.02
N LEU A 534 8.36 14.69 -2.32
CA LEU A 534 7.81 14.85 -0.98
C LEU A 534 6.32 15.24 -0.96
N GLY A 535 5.68 15.48 -2.12
CA GLY A 535 4.25 15.80 -2.20
C GLY A 535 3.85 17.09 -1.49
N VAL A 536 4.69 18.12 -1.59
CA VAL A 536 4.59 19.33 -0.73
C VAL A 536 3.49 20.29 -1.13
N ASP A 537 3.04 20.23 -2.40
CA ASP A 537 2.02 21.14 -2.92
C ASP A 537 0.73 21.03 -2.08
N GLY A 538 0.32 19.81 -1.68
CA GLY A 538 -0.77 19.63 -0.74
C GLY A 538 -0.42 20.14 0.67
N ALA A 539 0.79 19.87 1.16
CA ALA A 539 1.20 20.30 2.50
C ALA A 539 1.10 21.82 2.69
N TRP A 540 1.42 22.61 1.67
CA TRP A 540 1.32 24.07 1.67
C TRP A 540 -0.11 24.61 1.72
N GLU A 541 -1.12 23.80 1.42
CA GLU A 541 -2.52 24.18 1.67
C GLU A 541 -2.82 24.21 3.18
N LEU A 542 -2.06 23.49 4.00
CA LEU A 542 -2.25 23.38 5.45
C LEU A 542 -1.24 24.22 6.25
N ALA A 543 0.03 24.21 5.84
CA ALA A 543 1.12 24.87 6.56
C ALA A 543 2.27 25.24 5.62
N THR A 544 2.89 26.40 5.86
CA THR A 544 4.00 26.99 5.08
C THR A 544 5.27 27.21 5.93
N GLY A 545 5.22 26.89 7.22
CA GLY A 545 6.24 27.20 8.22
C GLY A 545 6.02 28.53 8.95
N ALA A 546 4.91 29.23 8.72
CA ALA A 546 4.65 30.53 9.31
C ALA A 546 4.68 30.48 10.85
N GLY A 547 5.37 31.45 11.46
CA GLY A 547 5.50 31.55 12.92
C GLY A 547 6.50 30.56 13.55
N VAL A 548 7.14 29.69 12.74
CA VAL A 548 8.15 28.74 13.20
C VAL A 548 9.55 29.26 12.90
N THR A 549 10.42 29.20 13.90
CA THR A 549 11.85 29.52 13.80
C THR A 549 12.65 28.23 13.69
N VAL A 550 13.45 28.13 12.62
CA VAL A 550 14.38 27.03 12.35
C VAL A 550 15.80 27.56 12.52
N ALA A 551 16.50 27.06 13.53
CA ALA A 551 17.91 27.38 13.72
C ALA A 551 18.79 26.53 12.80
N VAL A 552 19.72 27.17 12.09
CA VAL A 552 20.71 26.50 11.24
C VAL A 552 22.07 26.61 11.94
N VAL A 553 22.47 25.52 12.62
CA VAL A 553 23.75 25.44 13.36
C VAL A 553 24.82 24.91 12.41
N ASP A 554 25.53 25.81 11.73
CA ASP A 554 26.37 25.47 10.57
C ASP A 554 27.50 26.51 10.30
N SER A 555 27.91 26.72 9.04
CA SER A 555 28.96 27.66 8.60
C SER A 555 28.54 29.14 8.63
N GLY A 556 27.27 29.40 8.95
CA GLY A 556 26.58 30.69 8.85
C GLY A 556 25.57 30.71 7.70
N VAL A 557 24.82 31.80 7.55
CA VAL A 557 23.84 31.98 6.46
C VAL A 557 23.93 33.40 5.94
N THR A 558 24.20 33.60 4.64
CA THR A 558 24.21 34.95 4.08
C THR A 558 22.79 35.44 3.75
N ALA A 559 22.38 36.54 4.39
CA ALA A 559 21.13 37.22 4.07
C ALA A 559 21.20 38.02 2.74
N ALA A 560 22.38 38.08 2.09
CA ALA A 560 22.56 38.76 0.81
C ALA A 560 21.97 37.97 -0.37
N ASN A 561 21.64 36.69 -0.20
CA ASN A 561 20.91 35.94 -1.21
C ASN A 561 19.47 36.48 -1.33
N GLU A 562 19.00 36.66 -2.57
CA GLU A 562 17.66 37.22 -2.86
C GLU A 562 16.52 36.40 -2.25
N HIS A 563 16.69 35.08 -2.16
CA HIS A 563 15.69 34.17 -1.57
C HIS A 563 15.64 34.27 -0.03
N LEU A 564 16.69 34.80 0.62
CA LEU A 564 16.87 34.75 2.08
C LEU A 564 16.73 36.11 2.77
N THR A 565 16.64 37.21 2.00
CA THR A 565 16.63 38.59 2.51
C THR A 565 15.56 38.84 3.58
N THR A 566 14.40 38.18 3.48
CA THR A 566 13.29 38.28 4.45
C THR A 566 13.04 36.97 5.21
N ALA A 567 13.84 35.94 4.96
CA ALA A 567 13.74 34.66 5.66
C ALA A 567 14.66 34.60 6.88
N VAL A 568 15.78 35.32 6.87
CA VAL A 568 16.84 35.22 7.88
C VAL A 568 16.78 36.39 8.86
N VAL A 569 16.88 36.10 10.16
CA VAL A 569 17.06 37.09 11.23
C VAL A 569 18.48 37.04 11.78
N PRO A 570 18.96 38.11 12.48
CA PRO A 570 20.22 38.04 13.21
C PRO A 570 20.21 36.91 14.23
N GLY A 571 21.28 36.12 14.26
CA GLY A 571 21.48 35.02 15.20
C GLY A 571 22.78 35.14 15.98
N SER A 572 23.55 34.06 16.05
CA SER A 572 24.79 33.99 16.84
C SER A 572 25.99 33.57 16.00
N ASP A 573 27.17 34.05 16.39
CA ASP A 573 28.46 33.69 15.79
C ASP A 573 29.44 33.27 16.90
N LEU A 574 29.87 32.01 16.90
CA LEU A 574 30.80 31.45 17.87
C LEU A 574 32.28 31.54 17.43
N ILE A 575 32.56 32.24 16.34
CA ILE A 575 33.90 32.34 15.73
C ILE A 575 34.29 33.77 15.38
N GLY A 576 33.30 34.66 15.31
CA GLY A 576 33.46 36.05 14.97
C GLY A 576 32.38 36.90 15.60
N ASP A 577 31.99 37.95 14.88
CA ASP A 577 30.98 38.93 15.31
C ASP A 577 30.13 39.32 14.10
N THR A 578 29.56 38.31 13.42
CA THR A 578 28.70 38.52 12.24
C THR A 578 27.24 38.17 12.49
N GLU A 579 26.82 37.94 13.74
CA GLU A 579 25.46 37.51 14.10
C GLU A 579 24.99 36.27 13.30
N GLY A 580 25.93 35.41 12.88
CA GLY A 580 25.66 34.25 12.02
C GLY A 580 25.37 34.58 10.54
N LEU A 581 25.30 35.86 10.16
CA LEU A 581 24.88 36.34 8.84
C LEU A 581 25.95 36.28 7.73
N ALA A 582 27.11 35.70 8.02
CA ALA A 582 28.20 35.54 7.06
C ALA A 582 28.48 34.06 6.83
N ASP A 583 28.56 33.67 5.57
CA ASP A 583 28.86 32.30 5.15
C ASP A 583 29.82 32.34 3.97
N VAL A 584 31.06 31.95 4.21
CA VAL A 584 32.12 31.95 3.20
C VAL A 584 32.25 30.58 2.51
N GLU A 585 31.79 29.52 3.17
CA GLU A 585 31.76 28.16 2.61
C GLU A 585 30.52 27.96 1.74
N GLY A 586 29.37 28.51 2.16
CA GLY A 586 28.09 28.41 1.46
C GLY A 586 27.21 27.24 1.91
N HIS A 587 27.70 26.38 2.81
CA HIS A 587 26.96 25.18 3.25
C HIS A 587 25.70 25.53 4.06
N GLY A 588 25.82 26.37 5.09
CA GLY A 588 24.67 26.82 5.88
C GLY A 588 23.68 27.63 5.05
N THR A 589 24.15 28.43 4.09
CA THR A 589 23.29 29.13 3.12
C THR A 589 22.50 28.15 2.27
N ALA A 590 23.14 27.11 1.72
CA ALA A 590 22.46 26.06 0.96
C ALA A 590 21.42 25.30 1.82
N VAL A 591 21.71 25.03 3.08
CA VAL A 591 20.75 24.43 4.02
C VAL A 591 19.55 25.36 4.26
N ALA A 592 19.79 26.65 4.52
CA ALA A 592 18.73 27.64 4.73
C ALA A 592 17.83 27.80 3.49
N GLY A 593 18.38 27.73 2.28
CA GLY A 593 17.63 27.76 1.03
C GLY A 593 16.65 26.59 0.89
N ILE A 594 17.10 25.37 1.21
CA ILE A 594 16.25 24.17 1.18
C ILE A 594 15.09 24.32 2.17
N ILE A 595 15.35 24.88 3.35
CA ILE A 595 14.34 25.03 4.40
C ILE A 595 13.35 26.14 4.04
N ALA A 596 13.82 27.35 3.71
CA ALA A 596 12.98 28.55 3.75
C ALA A 596 13.22 29.57 2.62
N ALA A 597 13.80 29.18 1.47
CA ALA A 597 13.93 30.09 0.34
C ALA A 597 12.56 30.70 -0.05
N ARG A 598 12.50 32.04 -0.13
CA ARG A 598 11.31 32.75 -0.61
C ARG A 598 11.21 32.69 -2.13
N PRO A 599 10.02 32.77 -2.73
CA PRO A 599 9.90 32.86 -4.19
C PRO A 599 10.58 34.13 -4.73
N VAL A 600 11.40 33.98 -5.78
CA VAL A 600 12.03 35.10 -6.51
C VAL A 600 11.63 35.03 -7.97
N ALA A 601 11.29 36.18 -8.56
CA ALA A 601 10.87 36.24 -9.96
C ALA A 601 11.99 35.74 -10.91
N GLY A 602 11.68 34.73 -11.72
CA GLY A 602 12.63 34.10 -12.64
C GLY A 602 13.38 32.89 -12.06
N SER A 603 13.14 32.56 -10.79
CA SER A 603 13.59 31.32 -10.16
C SER A 603 12.40 30.41 -9.82
N GLY A 604 12.59 29.11 -9.97
CA GLY A 604 11.70 28.06 -9.48
C GLY A 604 12.07 27.59 -8.07
N LEU A 605 13.18 28.07 -7.49
CA LEU A 605 13.59 27.74 -6.13
C LEU A 605 12.62 28.31 -5.10
N VAL A 606 12.16 27.44 -4.22
CA VAL A 606 11.37 27.73 -3.03
C VAL A 606 11.71 26.68 -1.97
N GLY A 607 11.83 27.13 -0.72
CA GLY A 607 12.13 26.23 0.40
C GLY A 607 10.92 25.38 0.77
N LEU A 608 11.15 24.27 1.48
CA LEU A 608 10.08 23.37 1.92
C LEU A 608 9.10 24.04 2.90
N ALA A 609 9.59 24.93 3.74
CA ALA A 609 8.84 25.76 4.69
C ALA A 609 9.06 27.24 4.34
N PRO A 610 8.50 27.74 3.23
CA PRO A 610 8.82 29.03 2.65
C PRO A 610 8.39 30.24 3.49
N GLU A 611 7.69 30.06 4.60
CA GLU A 611 7.34 31.13 5.54
C GLU A 611 8.00 30.97 6.92
N ALA A 612 8.82 29.93 7.11
CA ALA A 612 9.64 29.77 8.31
C ALA A 612 10.71 30.87 8.40
N THR A 613 11.11 31.18 9.63
CA THR A 613 12.19 32.12 9.94
C THR A 613 13.48 31.35 10.20
N ILE A 614 14.57 31.72 9.54
CA ILE A 614 15.89 31.12 9.72
C ILE A 614 16.67 31.91 10.78
N LEU A 615 17.13 31.20 11.81
CA LEU A 615 18.04 31.71 12.84
C LEU A 615 19.44 31.10 12.61
N PRO A 616 20.42 31.84 12.07
CA PRO A 616 21.74 31.30 11.81
C PRO A 616 22.59 31.26 13.07
N ILE A 617 23.18 30.10 13.36
CA ILE A 617 24.15 29.91 14.43
C ILE A 617 25.45 29.42 13.81
N ARG A 618 26.41 30.32 13.66
CA ARG A 618 27.68 30.02 12.99
C ARG A 618 28.66 29.36 13.96
N VAL A 619 29.07 28.13 13.66
CA VAL A 619 29.93 27.30 14.53
C VAL A 619 31.24 26.87 13.89
N PHE A 620 31.39 26.96 12.56
CA PHE A 620 32.68 26.84 11.86
C PHE A 620 32.78 27.81 10.65
N VAL A 621 34.01 28.03 10.13
CA VAL A 621 34.24 28.91 8.96
C VAL A 621 34.12 28.14 7.65
N ASP A 622 34.89 27.05 7.55
CA ASP A 622 34.92 26.09 6.45
C ASP A 622 35.56 24.78 6.94
N ARG A 623 35.61 23.76 6.09
CA ARG A 623 36.17 22.43 6.40
C ARG A 623 37.58 22.19 5.83
N THR A 624 38.29 23.24 5.41
CA THR A 624 39.66 23.10 4.89
C THR A 624 40.64 22.69 5.99
N GLU A 625 41.71 21.99 5.63
CA GLU A 625 42.75 21.56 6.59
C GLU A 625 43.33 22.77 7.35
N ASP A 626 43.60 23.88 6.66
CA ASP A 626 44.10 25.12 7.26
C ASP A 626 43.15 25.68 8.34
N SER A 627 41.84 25.72 8.05
CA SER A 627 40.84 26.18 9.01
C SER A 627 40.69 25.21 10.18
N VAL A 628 40.77 23.90 9.96
CA VAL A 628 40.72 22.90 11.02
C VAL A 628 41.93 23.06 11.95
N GLU A 629 43.15 23.20 11.41
CA GLU A 629 44.37 23.42 12.19
C GLU A 629 44.35 24.75 12.95
N ALA A 630 43.72 25.78 12.38
CA ALA A 630 43.50 27.07 13.05
C ALA A 630 42.40 27.05 14.13
N GLY A 631 41.72 25.91 14.32
CA GLY A 631 40.60 25.79 15.25
C GLY A 631 39.31 26.48 14.78
N LEU A 632 39.24 26.82 13.49
CA LEU A 632 38.11 27.49 12.84
C LEU A 632 37.19 26.50 12.11
N GLY A 633 37.63 25.28 11.84
CA GLY A 633 36.81 24.18 11.29
C GLY A 633 35.86 23.55 12.32
N PRO A 634 35.00 22.58 11.95
CA PRO A 634 34.02 21.94 12.84
C PRO A 634 34.56 21.47 14.20
N ARG A 635 33.85 21.74 15.30
CA ARG A 635 34.17 21.23 16.64
C ARG A 635 32.93 20.95 17.48
N ASP A 636 32.94 19.85 18.22
CA ASP A 636 31.81 19.37 19.01
C ASP A 636 31.44 20.32 20.17
N ASP A 637 32.42 21.00 20.77
CA ASP A 637 32.19 21.98 21.85
C ASP A 637 31.39 23.21 21.37
N ARG A 638 31.76 23.77 20.21
CA ARG A 638 30.99 24.86 19.58
C ARG A 638 29.65 24.40 19.03
N LEU A 639 29.56 23.16 18.54
CA LEU A 639 28.29 22.60 18.11
C LEU A 639 27.31 22.50 19.28
N ALA A 640 27.77 21.98 20.43
CA ALA A 640 26.98 21.90 21.65
C ALA A 640 26.53 23.29 22.15
N GLU A 641 27.42 24.28 22.17
CA GLU A 641 27.06 25.66 22.52
C GLU A 641 26.06 26.26 21.53
N GLY A 642 26.22 26.01 20.23
CA GLY A 642 25.31 26.48 19.19
C GLY A 642 23.90 25.92 19.33
N ILE A 643 23.76 24.63 19.68
CA ILE A 643 22.46 24.00 19.97
C ILE A 643 21.79 24.67 21.19
N ARG A 644 22.55 24.96 22.25
CA ARG A 644 22.01 25.66 23.43
C ARG A 644 21.53 27.08 23.08
N LEU A 645 22.33 27.83 22.32
CA LEU A 645 21.96 29.19 21.89
C LEU A 645 20.70 29.20 21.02
N ALA A 646 20.55 28.22 20.13
CA ALA A 646 19.34 28.06 19.34
C ALA A 646 18.10 27.82 20.22
N ALA A 647 18.22 26.93 21.21
CA ALA A 647 17.15 26.66 22.16
C ALA A 647 16.81 27.89 23.03
N ASP A 648 17.82 28.62 23.52
CA ASP A 648 17.66 29.84 24.31
C ASP A 648 16.97 30.97 23.52
N ALA A 649 17.20 31.02 22.21
CA ALA A 649 16.53 31.94 21.30
C ALA A 649 15.07 31.52 20.98
N GLY A 650 14.63 30.36 21.48
CA GLY A 650 13.28 29.85 21.27
C GLY A 650 13.05 29.27 19.88
N ALA A 651 14.09 28.75 19.21
CA ALA A 651 13.91 28.02 17.96
C ALA A 651 13.12 26.72 18.22
N GLN A 652 12.08 26.46 17.42
CA GLN A 652 11.30 25.21 17.54
C GLN A 652 12.04 24.04 16.89
N ILE A 653 12.76 24.29 15.79
CA ILE A 653 13.51 23.27 15.06
C ILE A 653 14.99 23.69 15.01
N ILE A 654 15.91 22.75 15.27
CA ILE A 654 17.36 22.98 15.21
C ILE A 654 17.95 22.00 14.20
N ASN A 655 18.34 22.52 13.03
CA ASN A 655 19.00 21.75 11.98
C ASN A 655 20.50 21.65 12.27
N VAL A 656 21.00 20.43 12.35
CA VAL A 656 22.43 20.09 12.50
C VAL A 656 22.87 19.18 11.34
N SER A 657 23.26 19.78 10.22
CA SER A 657 23.71 19.06 9.02
C SER A 657 25.19 18.64 9.09
N MET A 658 25.61 18.19 10.27
CA MET A 658 26.98 17.82 10.62
C MET A 658 26.96 16.65 11.60
N SER A 659 28.02 15.84 11.59
CA SER A 659 28.13 14.73 12.53
C SER A 659 29.57 14.35 12.86
N SER A 660 29.77 13.82 14.06
CA SER A 660 31.05 13.38 14.63
C SER A 660 30.93 11.90 15.05
N PRO A 661 31.97 11.06 14.86
CA PRO A 661 31.99 9.70 15.40
C PRO A 661 32.20 9.68 16.92
N GLN A 662 32.50 10.82 17.55
CA GLN A 662 32.73 10.93 18.98
C GLN A 662 31.41 11.17 19.73
N ASP A 663 31.13 10.33 20.72
CA ASP A 663 30.08 10.59 21.70
C ASP A 663 30.61 11.58 22.76
N ASP A 664 30.17 12.83 22.69
CA ASP A 664 30.58 13.90 23.60
C ASP A 664 29.48 14.21 24.63
N PRO A 665 29.74 14.08 25.95
CA PRO A 665 28.74 14.37 26.97
C PRO A 665 28.20 15.80 26.94
N GLY A 666 29.02 16.78 26.55
CA GLY A 666 28.58 18.18 26.45
C GLY A 666 27.59 18.40 25.30
N LEU A 667 27.79 17.68 24.19
CA LEU A 667 26.87 17.64 23.06
C LEU A 667 25.56 16.93 23.42
N ALA A 668 25.62 15.77 24.10
CA ALA A 668 24.43 15.09 24.63
C ALA A 668 23.62 16.00 25.57
N ASP A 669 24.28 16.64 26.55
CA ASP A 669 23.63 17.57 27.49
C ASP A 669 23.02 18.80 26.78
N ALA A 670 23.54 19.19 25.60
CA ALA A 670 23.00 20.29 24.81
C ALA A 670 21.74 19.89 24.04
N VAL A 671 21.73 18.67 23.50
CA VAL A 671 20.54 18.07 22.87
C VAL A 671 19.42 17.90 23.90
N ASP A 672 19.72 17.33 25.07
CA ASP A 672 18.75 17.18 26.16
C ASP A 672 18.15 18.54 26.58
N TYR A 673 19.01 19.56 26.69
CA TYR A 673 18.58 20.92 26.99
C TYR A 673 17.62 21.45 25.93
N ALA A 674 17.97 21.35 24.65
CA ALA A 674 17.14 21.80 23.54
C ALA A 674 15.77 21.11 23.54
N THR A 675 15.73 19.78 23.67
CA THR A 675 14.50 19.00 23.74
C THR A 675 13.64 19.40 24.93
N SER A 676 14.24 19.60 26.12
CA SER A 676 13.53 20.03 27.32
C SER A 676 12.98 21.47 27.23
N SER A 677 13.60 22.32 26.40
CA SER A 677 13.14 23.67 26.09
C SER A 677 12.09 23.70 24.96
N GLY A 678 11.68 22.54 24.43
CA GLY A 678 10.64 22.44 23.41
C GLY A 678 11.15 22.53 21.97
N ALA A 679 12.46 22.33 21.73
CA ALA A 679 13.05 22.32 20.39
C ALA A 679 13.30 20.89 19.89
N LEU A 680 12.97 20.60 18.64
CA LEU A 680 13.34 19.36 17.96
C LEU A 680 14.70 19.54 17.27
N VAL A 681 15.69 18.73 17.68
CA VAL A 681 16.98 18.65 16.98
C VAL A 681 16.85 17.64 15.84
N VAL A 682 17.20 18.07 14.62
CA VAL A 682 17.19 17.25 13.40
C VAL A 682 18.63 17.19 12.89
N ALA A 683 19.21 15.99 12.78
CA ALA A 683 20.63 15.86 12.47
C ALA A 683 20.95 14.79 11.43
N SER A 684 22.01 15.05 10.65
CA SER A 684 22.47 14.14 9.60
C SER A 684 23.21 12.92 10.16
N VAL A 685 22.92 11.73 9.64
CA VAL A 685 23.65 10.50 10.04
C VAL A 685 25.08 10.44 9.50
N GLY A 686 25.42 11.30 8.53
CA GLY A 686 26.75 11.42 7.94
C GLY A 686 26.94 10.64 6.64
N ASN A 687 28.00 10.99 5.91
CA ASN A 687 28.36 10.38 4.63
C ASN A 687 29.56 9.46 4.80
N LEU A 688 29.61 8.38 4.02
CA LEU A 688 30.78 7.50 3.95
C LEU A 688 31.93 8.23 3.25
N VAL A 689 33.14 8.04 3.77
CA VAL A 689 34.36 8.51 3.13
C VAL A 689 34.90 7.37 2.26
N PRO A 690 35.20 7.60 0.97
CA PRO A 690 35.82 6.59 0.12
C PRO A 690 37.05 5.96 0.81
N ASP A 691 37.19 4.64 0.66
CA ASP A 691 38.29 3.85 1.23
C ASP A 691 38.39 3.83 2.77
N GLN A 692 37.35 4.29 3.49
CA GLN A 692 37.23 4.13 4.93
C GLN A 692 36.06 3.18 5.29
N PRO A 693 36.20 2.33 6.32
CA PRO A 693 35.09 1.54 6.81
C PRO A 693 34.01 2.47 7.42
N PRO A 694 32.74 2.04 7.44
CA PRO A 694 31.67 2.77 8.11
C PRO A 694 32.06 3.09 9.55
N SER A 695 31.87 4.35 9.96
CA SER A 695 32.22 4.78 11.31
C SER A 695 31.16 4.37 12.35
N GLY A 696 29.99 3.92 11.89
CA GLY A 696 28.90 3.45 12.74
C GLY A 696 28.01 4.61 13.20
N ALA A 697 27.65 4.63 14.47
CA ALA A 697 26.83 5.70 15.05
C ALA A 697 27.56 7.04 15.00
N ARG A 698 26.87 8.09 14.57
CA ARG A 698 27.39 9.46 14.56
C ARG A 698 26.51 10.42 15.33
N TYR A 699 27.13 11.37 16.02
CA TYR A 699 26.49 12.32 16.92
C TYR A 699 26.44 13.73 16.31
N PRO A 700 25.35 14.49 16.53
CA PRO A 700 24.28 14.21 17.49
C PRO A 700 23.18 13.25 16.99
N ALA A 701 23.18 12.84 15.71
CA ALA A 701 22.11 12.02 15.14
C ALA A 701 21.83 10.70 15.91
N ALA A 702 22.83 10.11 16.56
CA ALA A 702 22.66 8.88 17.32
C ALA A 702 22.11 9.07 18.75
N TYR A 703 21.85 10.31 19.19
CA TYR A 703 21.17 10.54 20.47
C TYR A 703 19.67 10.25 20.36
N PRO A 704 19.06 9.55 21.33
CA PRO A 704 17.65 9.14 21.27
C PRO A 704 16.63 10.26 21.06
N GLU A 705 16.96 11.48 21.48
CA GLU A 705 16.11 12.67 21.41
C GLU A 705 16.16 13.37 20.04
N VAL A 706 17.11 12.98 19.17
CA VAL A 706 17.36 13.62 17.88
C VAL A 706 16.64 12.86 16.78
N LEU A 707 16.01 13.59 15.86
CA LEU A 707 15.48 13.00 14.63
C LEU A 707 16.62 12.81 13.63
N ALA A 708 17.08 11.56 13.48
CA ALA A 708 18.23 11.20 12.67
C ALA A 708 17.88 11.00 11.19
N VAL A 709 18.56 11.74 10.32
CA VAL A 709 18.21 11.83 8.90
C VAL A 709 19.27 11.23 7.98
N THR A 710 18.84 10.29 7.14
CA THR A 710 19.62 9.74 6.03
C THR A 710 19.15 10.31 4.68
N ALA A 711 19.91 10.05 3.61
CA ALA A 711 19.62 10.54 2.27
C ALA A 711 19.20 9.42 1.31
N VAL A 712 18.25 9.76 0.43
CA VAL A 712 17.92 8.97 -0.76
C VAL A 712 18.35 9.71 -2.04
N ASP A 713 18.58 8.93 -3.08
CA ASP A 713 18.83 9.46 -4.42
C ASP A 713 17.55 10.01 -5.08
N ALA A 714 17.68 10.51 -6.31
CA ALA A 714 16.55 11.05 -7.06
C ALA A 714 15.46 10.01 -7.40
N ALA A 715 15.75 8.70 -7.27
CA ALA A 715 14.79 7.62 -7.45
C ALA A 715 14.13 7.17 -6.12
N GLY A 716 14.52 7.77 -4.99
CA GLY A 716 14.05 7.37 -3.67
C GLY A 716 14.73 6.11 -3.13
N ALA A 717 15.83 5.65 -3.74
CA ALA A 717 16.61 4.53 -3.24
C ALA A 717 17.59 4.99 -2.15
N ALA A 718 17.84 4.12 -1.17
CA ALA A 718 18.83 4.36 -0.13
C ALA A 718 20.20 4.62 -0.77
N ALA A 719 20.83 5.74 -0.41
CA ALA A 719 22.13 6.07 -0.95
C ALA A 719 23.21 5.10 -0.45
N GLY A 720 24.02 4.55 -1.35
CA GLY A 720 25.14 3.68 -0.98
C GLY A 720 26.30 4.40 -0.28
N ALA A 721 26.31 5.73 -0.31
CA ALA A 721 27.40 6.59 0.16
C ALA A 721 27.12 7.27 1.52
N VAL A 722 26.15 6.78 2.30
CA VAL A 722 25.78 7.34 3.61
C VAL A 722 25.96 6.32 4.74
N GLU A 723 26.20 6.80 5.96
CA GLU A 723 26.27 5.94 7.14
C GLU A 723 24.91 5.27 7.38
N GLN A 724 24.94 4.02 7.86
CA GLN A 724 23.76 3.18 8.06
C GLN A 724 23.79 2.58 9.47
N GLY A 725 22.63 2.29 10.03
CA GLY A 725 22.56 1.60 11.30
C GLY A 725 21.25 1.78 12.06
N PRO A 726 21.19 1.27 13.29
CA PRO A 726 19.98 1.29 14.12
C PRO A 726 19.56 2.70 14.58
N HIS A 727 20.43 3.69 14.41
CA HIS A 727 20.19 5.08 14.80
C HIS A 727 19.50 5.92 13.70
N VAL A 728 19.30 5.39 12.50
CA VAL A 728 18.59 6.11 11.41
C VAL A 728 17.08 6.14 11.70
N ASP A 729 16.44 7.32 11.68
CA ASP A 729 15.00 7.44 11.93
C ASP A 729 14.18 7.64 10.66
N VAL A 730 14.61 8.55 9.78
CA VAL A 730 13.89 8.89 8.55
C VAL A 730 14.86 9.23 7.42
N ALA A 731 14.34 9.23 6.19
CA ALA A 731 15.08 9.59 4.99
C ALA A 731 14.43 10.78 4.27
N ALA A 732 15.22 11.51 3.49
CA ALA A 732 14.74 12.52 2.56
C ALA A 732 15.66 12.63 1.33
N PRO A 733 15.20 13.23 0.21
CA PRO A 733 16.03 13.41 -0.98
C PRO A 733 17.31 14.19 -0.67
N GLY A 734 18.44 13.71 -1.19
CA GLY A 734 19.75 14.35 -0.98
C GLY A 734 20.61 14.51 -2.24
N GLN A 735 20.12 14.10 -3.42
CA GLN A 735 20.84 14.20 -4.70
C GLN A 735 20.14 15.19 -5.65
N GLY A 736 20.91 15.95 -6.43
CA GLY A 736 20.39 16.89 -7.42
C GLY A 736 19.56 18.01 -6.78
N VAL A 737 20.05 18.55 -5.66
CA VAL A 737 19.29 19.45 -4.79
C VAL A 737 19.44 20.89 -5.26
N LEU A 738 18.37 21.46 -5.82
CA LEU A 738 18.28 22.88 -6.13
C LEU A 738 18.13 23.69 -4.83
N THR A 739 19.05 24.63 -4.59
CA THR A 739 19.07 25.50 -3.41
C THR A 739 19.80 26.82 -3.68
N THR A 740 19.83 27.71 -2.68
CA THR A 740 20.57 28.96 -2.70
C THR A 740 22.08 28.72 -2.65
N PHE A 741 22.84 29.55 -3.36
CA PHE A 741 24.30 29.51 -3.39
C PHE A 741 24.88 30.88 -3.06
N LEU A 742 25.50 30.99 -1.89
CA LEU A 742 26.11 32.23 -1.39
C LEU A 742 25.17 33.44 -1.62
N ALA A 743 25.71 34.58 -2.05
CA ALA A 743 24.92 35.75 -2.47
C ALA A 743 24.50 35.70 -3.96
N ASP A 744 24.77 34.60 -4.65
CA ASP A 744 24.80 34.52 -6.11
C ASP A 744 23.53 33.88 -6.72
N GLY A 745 22.47 33.69 -5.93
CA GLY A 745 21.20 33.11 -6.39
C GLY A 745 21.15 31.60 -6.18
N ASP A 746 20.95 30.84 -7.26
CA ASP A 746 20.58 29.43 -7.25
C ASP A 746 21.71 28.50 -7.73
N CYS A 747 21.73 27.28 -7.21
CA CYS A 747 22.64 26.21 -7.60
C CYS A 747 22.00 24.83 -7.42
N VAL A 748 22.40 23.88 -8.25
CA VAL A 748 22.11 22.45 -8.02
C VAL A 748 23.32 21.82 -7.33
N MET A 749 23.13 21.42 -6.08
CA MET A 749 24.15 20.74 -5.27
C MET A 749 23.97 19.22 -5.35
N ALA A 750 25.00 18.47 -4.94
CA ALA A 750 24.97 17.01 -4.86
C ALA A 750 24.56 16.32 -6.19
N GLY A 751 25.17 16.72 -7.32
CA GLY A 751 24.89 16.10 -8.62
C GLY A 751 25.31 14.62 -8.69
N ASP A 752 26.47 14.29 -8.13
CA ASP A 752 27.11 12.98 -8.31
C ASP A 752 26.74 11.95 -7.22
N GLY A 753 25.97 12.33 -6.19
CA GLY A 753 25.56 11.43 -5.13
C GLY A 753 24.79 12.13 -4.02
N ALA A 754 23.96 11.37 -3.30
CA ALA A 754 23.11 11.94 -2.26
C ALA A 754 23.91 12.32 -1.00
N LEU A 755 23.63 13.50 -0.45
CA LEU A 755 24.25 14.01 0.78
C LEU A 755 23.23 14.17 1.91
N THR A 756 23.57 13.64 3.09
CA THR A 756 22.72 13.68 4.29
C THR A 756 22.45 15.09 4.80
N SER A 757 23.36 16.04 4.58
CA SER A 757 23.19 17.44 4.98
C SER A 757 21.97 18.11 4.33
N TYR A 758 21.69 17.80 3.06
CA TYR A 758 20.56 18.37 2.32
C TYR A 758 19.24 17.64 2.62
N ALA A 759 19.30 16.32 2.82
CA ALA A 759 18.17 15.55 3.32
C ALA A 759 17.71 16.08 4.69
N THR A 760 18.65 16.37 5.60
CA THR A 760 18.38 16.95 6.93
C THR A 760 17.66 18.28 6.84
N ALA A 761 18.00 19.11 5.85
CA ALA A 761 17.35 20.39 5.60
C ALA A 761 15.89 20.21 5.15
N TYR A 762 15.61 19.24 4.26
CA TYR A 762 14.22 18.88 3.91
C TYR A 762 13.45 18.35 5.13
N VAL A 763 14.02 17.49 5.96
CA VAL A 763 13.32 17.03 7.17
C VAL A 763 13.06 18.19 8.15
N SER A 764 14.00 19.12 8.29
CA SER A 764 13.83 20.31 9.14
C SER A 764 12.70 21.22 8.64
N GLY A 765 12.56 21.39 7.32
CA GLY A 765 11.41 22.10 6.75
C GLY A 765 10.09 21.36 7.00
N ALA A 766 10.06 20.03 6.87
CA ALA A 766 8.86 19.23 7.13
C ALA A 766 8.45 19.33 8.60
N ALA A 767 9.41 19.26 9.52
CA ALA A 767 9.21 19.48 10.94
C ALA A 767 8.66 20.89 11.23
N ALA A 768 9.13 21.92 10.51
CA ALA A 768 8.59 23.26 10.65
C ALA A 768 7.12 23.37 10.21
N LEU A 769 6.71 22.65 9.17
CA LEU A 769 5.29 22.59 8.79
C LEU A 769 4.46 21.94 9.90
N VAL A 770 4.95 20.83 10.47
CA VAL A 770 4.26 20.12 11.58
C VAL A 770 4.16 21.00 12.82
N ALA A 771 5.24 21.69 13.20
CA ALA A 771 5.25 22.57 14.36
C ALA A 771 4.31 23.79 14.21
N GLN A 772 4.10 24.30 12.98
CA GLN A 772 3.13 25.36 12.72
C GLN A 772 1.70 24.89 13.01
N LEU A 773 1.34 23.69 12.53
CA LEU A 773 -0.02 23.18 12.64
C LEU A 773 -0.33 22.62 14.04
N TYR A 774 0.71 22.13 14.74
CA TYR A 774 0.60 21.53 16.07
C TYR A 774 1.53 22.19 17.10
N PRO A 775 1.41 23.50 17.36
CA PRO A 775 2.30 24.24 18.26
C PRO A 775 2.20 23.81 19.73
N GLN A 776 1.14 23.09 20.10
CA GLN A 776 0.89 22.54 21.43
C GLN A 776 1.56 21.17 21.66
N GLU A 777 2.04 20.52 20.60
CA GLU A 777 2.70 19.23 20.70
C GLU A 777 4.19 19.38 21.10
N SER A 778 4.73 18.35 21.72
CA SER A 778 6.15 18.27 22.08
C SER A 778 7.03 17.89 20.87
N PRO A 779 8.35 18.18 20.93
CA PRO A 779 9.30 17.72 19.91
C PRO A 779 9.21 16.22 19.57
N ALA A 780 9.01 15.37 20.59
CA ALA A 780 8.87 13.93 20.41
C ALA A 780 7.59 13.55 19.63
N GLN A 781 6.50 14.29 19.79
CA GLN A 781 5.27 14.10 19.02
C GLN A 781 5.45 14.55 17.57
N TRP A 782 6.14 15.68 17.33
CA TRP A 782 6.48 16.11 15.96
C TRP A 782 7.37 15.08 15.24
N ALA A 783 8.40 14.57 15.92
CA ALA A 783 9.25 13.50 15.40
C ALA A 783 8.44 12.22 15.12
N HIS A 784 7.56 11.83 16.04
CA HIS A 784 6.68 10.67 15.88
C HIS A 784 5.81 10.79 14.62
N ARG A 785 5.18 11.95 14.37
CA ARG A 785 4.37 12.21 13.17
C ARG A 785 5.19 11.97 11.89
N LEU A 786 6.41 12.48 11.84
CA LEU A 786 7.29 12.31 10.68
C LEU A 786 7.73 10.85 10.48
N MET A 787 8.03 10.12 11.57
CA MET A 787 8.43 8.72 11.50
C MET A 787 7.26 7.78 11.15
N VAL A 788 6.14 7.88 11.87
CA VAL A 788 5.01 6.95 11.71
C VAL A 788 4.38 7.04 10.33
N THR A 789 4.40 8.22 9.70
CA THR A 789 3.83 8.47 8.37
C THR A 789 4.82 8.35 7.21
N ALA A 790 6.11 8.17 7.50
CA ALA A 790 7.15 8.06 6.48
C ALA A 790 6.86 6.91 5.49
N ALA A 791 7.15 7.14 4.20
CA ALA A 791 6.96 6.18 3.13
C ALA A 791 7.94 5.01 3.29
N ARG A 792 7.41 3.83 3.60
CA ARG A 792 8.16 2.58 3.72
C ARG A 792 7.41 1.42 3.08
N PRO A 793 8.12 0.36 2.67
CA PRO A 793 7.49 -0.81 2.09
C PRO A 793 6.55 -1.49 3.08
N ILE A 794 7.02 -1.77 4.30
CA ILE A 794 6.23 -2.49 5.32
C ILE A 794 5.99 -1.56 6.50
N ALA A 795 4.72 -1.27 6.81
CA ALA A 795 4.35 -0.25 7.79
C ALA A 795 4.87 -0.54 9.22
N THR A 796 5.05 -1.81 9.58
CA THR A 796 5.54 -2.23 10.91
C THR A 796 7.06 -2.36 11.01
N GLU A 797 7.80 -2.25 9.89
CA GLU A 797 9.22 -2.53 9.86
C GLU A 797 10.06 -1.26 9.68
N ARG A 798 11.14 -1.17 10.47
CA ARG A 798 12.20 -0.18 10.34
C ARG A 798 13.40 -0.82 9.63
N SER A 799 14.08 -0.08 8.76
CA SER A 799 15.35 -0.48 8.13
C SER A 799 16.53 0.31 8.68
N ASP A 800 17.73 -0.28 8.74
CA ASP A 800 18.96 0.43 9.07
C ASP A 800 19.42 1.42 7.97
N THR A 801 18.86 1.30 6.76
CA THR A 801 19.20 2.14 5.61
C THR A 801 18.29 3.33 5.40
N LEU A 802 17.02 3.23 5.81
CA LEU A 802 15.97 4.24 5.58
C LEU A 802 15.25 4.66 6.88
N GLY A 803 15.59 4.04 8.02
CA GLY A 803 14.80 4.18 9.24
C GLY A 803 13.36 3.71 9.03
N TRP A 804 12.41 4.56 9.40
CA TRP A 804 10.98 4.42 9.18
C TRP A 804 10.52 4.86 7.78
N GLY A 805 11.43 5.25 6.89
CA GLY A 805 11.16 5.56 5.49
C GLY A 805 11.39 7.01 5.10
N ILE A 806 10.96 7.38 3.89
CA ILE A 806 11.09 8.74 3.37
C ILE A 806 10.00 9.64 3.95
N VAL A 807 10.35 10.80 4.51
CA VAL A 807 9.37 11.71 5.13
C VAL A 807 8.26 12.11 4.16
N ARG A 808 7.03 12.27 4.68
CA ARG A 808 5.85 12.68 3.92
C ARG A 808 5.16 13.85 4.61
N PRO A 809 5.51 15.11 4.28
CA PRO A 809 4.95 16.29 4.91
C PRO A 809 3.42 16.30 5.01
N TRP A 810 2.71 16.04 3.90
CA TRP A 810 1.24 15.99 3.92
C TRP A 810 0.71 14.95 4.91
N ALA A 811 1.22 13.71 4.85
CA ALA A 811 0.75 12.64 5.72
C ALA A 811 1.03 12.93 7.20
N ALA A 812 2.18 13.53 7.52
CA ALA A 812 2.51 13.96 8.89
C ALA A 812 1.56 15.05 9.41
N LEU A 813 1.14 15.97 8.54
CA LEU A 813 0.19 17.03 8.85
C LEU A 813 -1.26 16.53 8.96
N THR A 814 -1.64 15.46 8.26
CA THR A 814 -3.00 14.90 8.31
C THR A 814 -3.13 13.70 9.24
N PHE A 815 -2.04 13.24 9.86
CA PHE A 815 -2.08 12.12 10.79
C PHE A 815 -2.82 12.46 12.08
N VAL A 816 -3.60 11.50 12.58
CA VAL A 816 -4.24 11.55 13.89
C VAL A 816 -3.66 10.43 14.73
N ASP A 817 -2.93 10.79 15.78
CA ASP A 817 -2.34 9.83 16.69
C ASP A 817 -3.40 9.32 17.68
N ASP A 818 -3.76 8.04 17.55
CA ASP A 818 -4.61 7.29 18.47
C ASP A 818 -3.88 6.07 19.06
N GLY A 819 -2.56 5.97 18.83
CA GLY A 819 -1.73 4.83 19.20
C GLY A 819 -1.95 3.56 18.37
N ALA A 820 -2.90 3.54 17.43
CA ALA A 820 -3.22 2.35 16.63
C ALA A 820 -2.38 2.22 15.36
N ALA A 821 -1.67 3.28 14.97
CA ALA A 821 -0.87 3.30 13.76
C ALA A 821 0.28 2.28 13.80
N ALA A 822 0.50 1.59 12.70
CA ALA A 822 1.63 0.67 12.55
C ALA A 822 2.95 1.44 12.44
N GLY A 823 3.94 1.11 13.27
CA GLY A 823 5.29 1.67 13.19
C GLY A 823 5.89 1.97 14.57
N PRO A 824 6.58 3.11 14.76
CA PRO A 824 7.13 3.49 16.06
C PRO A 824 5.99 3.66 17.07
N ALA A 825 6.27 3.38 18.35
CA ALA A 825 5.29 3.59 19.41
C ALA A 825 4.92 5.08 19.52
N SER A 826 3.65 5.38 19.78
CA SER A 826 3.22 6.74 20.08
C SER A 826 3.84 7.19 21.41
N PRO A 827 4.33 8.44 21.49
CA PRO A 827 4.84 9.01 22.74
C PRO A 827 3.73 9.38 23.73
N VAL A 828 2.46 9.38 23.32
CA VAL A 828 1.32 9.87 24.12
C VAL A 828 0.19 8.87 24.28
N HIS A 829 0.04 7.91 23.36
CA HIS A 829 -1.04 6.93 23.37
C HIS A 829 -0.50 5.50 23.45
N ASP A 830 -1.07 4.71 24.36
CA ASP A 830 -0.80 3.27 24.41
C ASP A 830 -1.43 2.58 23.20
N ALA A 831 -0.72 1.60 22.64
CA ALA A 831 -1.26 0.78 21.56
C ALA A 831 -2.57 0.09 22.02
N PRO A 832 -3.64 0.12 21.21
CA PRO A 832 -4.87 -0.60 21.52
C PRO A 832 -4.58 -2.08 21.78
N GLN A 833 -5.15 -2.62 22.86
CA GLN A 833 -5.04 -4.05 23.13
C GLN A 833 -5.70 -4.83 21.98
N ALA A 834 -4.93 -5.68 21.31
CA ALA A 834 -5.46 -6.58 20.30
C ALA A 834 -6.65 -7.36 20.88
N ALA A 835 -7.80 -7.29 20.19
CA ALA A 835 -8.95 -8.11 20.55
C ALA A 835 -8.50 -9.59 20.59
N PRO A 836 -8.97 -10.39 21.57
CA PRO A 836 -8.59 -11.79 21.66
C PRO A 836 -8.91 -12.50 20.34
N GLU A 837 -7.88 -13.04 19.70
CA GLU A 837 -7.99 -13.76 18.43
C GLU A 837 -9.09 -14.84 18.57
N PRO A 838 -10.09 -14.89 17.67
CA PRO A 838 -11.07 -15.96 17.71
C PRO A 838 -10.34 -17.28 17.54
N ALA A 839 -10.55 -18.20 18.50
CA ALA A 839 -9.85 -19.48 18.51
C ALA A 839 -9.92 -20.15 17.13
N PRO A 840 -8.79 -20.68 16.60
CA PRO A 840 -8.76 -21.22 15.25
C PRO A 840 -9.84 -22.28 15.08
N VAL A 841 -10.73 -22.06 14.13
CA VAL A 841 -11.74 -23.06 13.75
C VAL A 841 -10.98 -24.23 13.12
N SER A 842 -10.74 -25.27 13.92
CA SER A 842 -10.20 -26.54 13.43
C SER A 842 -11.20 -27.18 12.48
N LEU A 843 -11.05 -26.92 11.19
CA LEU A 843 -11.68 -27.70 10.14
C LEU A 843 -11.04 -29.09 10.14
N SER A 844 -11.60 -29.99 10.94
CA SER A 844 -11.28 -31.41 10.84
C SER A 844 -11.68 -31.87 9.43
N PRO A 845 -10.77 -32.42 8.61
CA PRO A 845 -11.15 -32.94 7.31
C PRO A 845 -12.26 -33.97 7.51
N ALA A 846 -13.37 -33.81 6.78
CA ALA A 846 -14.46 -34.77 6.80
C ALA A 846 -13.90 -36.13 6.38
N VAL A 847 -13.79 -37.05 7.34
CA VAL A 847 -13.35 -38.42 7.06
C VAL A 847 -14.41 -39.05 6.14
N ASP A 848 -14.08 -39.25 4.86
CA ASP A 848 -14.94 -39.98 3.92
C ASP A 848 -14.96 -41.46 4.32
N LEU A 849 -15.87 -41.80 5.25
CA LEU A 849 -16.15 -43.16 5.70
C LEU A 849 -16.58 -44.11 4.56
N GLY A 850 -16.80 -43.59 3.34
CA GLY A 850 -17.15 -44.34 2.14
C GLY A 850 -15.97 -44.64 1.19
N ALA A 851 -14.76 -44.17 1.45
CA ALA A 851 -13.64 -44.35 0.52
C ALA A 851 -13.20 -45.82 0.41
N ASP A 852 -13.12 -46.53 1.54
CA ASP A 852 -12.72 -47.94 1.57
C ASP A 852 -13.79 -48.89 1.02
N THR A 853 -15.07 -48.57 1.25
CA THR A 853 -16.19 -49.34 0.68
C THR A 853 -16.29 -49.17 -0.83
N ARG A 854 -16.01 -47.97 -1.36
CA ARG A 854 -15.92 -47.73 -2.81
C ARG A 854 -14.74 -48.46 -3.44
N ARG A 855 -13.55 -48.43 -2.81
CA ARG A 855 -12.36 -49.19 -3.26
C ARG A 855 -12.61 -50.70 -3.24
N ALA A 856 -13.22 -51.22 -2.17
CA ALA A 856 -13.59 -52.63 -2.09
C ALA A 856 -14.63 -53.02 -3.16
N ALA A 857 -15.64 -52.18 -3.41
CA ALA A 857 -16.63 -52.43 -4.45
C ALA A 857 -16.01 -52.47 -5.86
N THR A 858 -15.06 -51.59 -6.17
CA THR A 858 -14.31 -51.65 -7.45
C THR A 858 -13.51 -52.94 -7.60
N TRP A 859 -12.86 -53.43 -6.53
CA TRP A 859 -12.14 -54.72 -6.56
C TRP A 859 -13.07 -55.91 -6.74
N TRP A 860 -14.26 -55.90 -6.11
CA TRP A 860 -15.27 -56.95 -6.31
C TRP A 860 -15.87 -56.95 -7.72
N LEU A 861 -16.10 -55.78 -8.31
CA LEU A 861 -16.58 -55.66 -9.69
C LEU A 861 -15.53 -56.14 -10.69
N LEU A 862 -14.25 -55.82 -10.48
CA LEU A 862 -13.15 -56.34 -11.29
C LEU A 862 -13.02 -57.87 -11.16
N ALA A 863 -13.10 -58.40 -9.94
CA ALA A 863 -13.06 -59.85 -9.72
C ALA A 863 -14.25 -60.58 -10.39
N ALA A 864 -15.45 -60.00 -10.32
CA ALA A 864 -16.64 -60.53 -10.98
C ALA A 864 -16.51 -60.50 -12.52
N ALA A 865 -15.94 -59.43 -13.08
CA ALA A 865 -15.69 -59.32 -14.52
C ALA A 865 -14.68 -60.38 -15.00
N VAL A 866 -13.61 -60.61 -14.24
CA VAL A 866 -12.61 -61.67 -14.54
C VAL A 866 -13.23 -63.06 -14.44
N ALA A 867 -14.06 -63.32 -13.42
CA ALA A 867 -14.77 -64.59 -13.28
C ALA A 867 -15.79 -64.82 -14.43
N GLY A 868 -16.50 -63.77 -14.87
CA GLY A 868 -17.40 -63.81 -16.01
C GLY A 868 -16.68 -64.11 -17.33
N ALA A 869 -15.52 -63.50 -17.56
CA ALA A 869 -14.68 -63.78 -18.72
C ALA A 869 -14.15 -65.22 -18.72
N ALA A 870 -13.77 -65.76 -17.55
CA ALA A 870 -13.35 -67.15 -17.41
C ALA A 870 -14.50 -68.14 -17.66
N ALA A 871 -15.72 -67.84 -17.20
CA ALA A 871 -16.89 -68.66 -17.46
C ALA A 871 -17.30 -68.68 -18.94
N ALA A 872 -17.15 -67.54 -19.64
CA ALA A 872 -17.39 -67.44 -21.08
C ALA A 872 -16.38 -68.27 -21.91
N LEU A 873 -15.15 -68.44 -21.43
CA LEU A 873 -14.12 -69.29 -22.06
C LEU A 873 -14.37 -70.79 -21.87
N VAL A 874 -15.06 -71.21 -20.79
CA VAL A 874 -15.40 -72.62 -20.52
C VAL A 874 -16.73 -73.03 -21.17
N GLY A 875 -17.59 -72.08 -21.49
CA GLY A 875 -18.97 -72.29 -21.96
C GLY A 875 -19.23 -72.26 -23.48
N VAL A 876 -18.24 -72.49 -24.35
CA VAL A 876 -18.48 -72.55 -25.81
C VAL A 876 -18.70 -74.00 -26.27
N PRO A 877 -19.95 -74.48 -26.47
CA PRO A 877 -20.18 -75.75 -27.15
C PRO A 877 -19.97 -75.58 -28.65
N VAL A 878 -19.15 -76.47 -29.23
CA VAL A 878 -18.92 -76.61 -30.67
C VAL A 878 -20.23 -76.96 -31.37
N ARG A 879 -20.96 -75.97 -31.89
CA ARG A 879 -22.16 -76.19 -32.70
C ARG A 879 -21.77 -76.42 -34.16
N ARG A 880 -21.84 -77.69 -34.55
CA ARG A 880 -21.59 -78.21 -35.91
C ARG A 880 -22.41 -77.49 -36.98
N ARG A 881 -21.72 -77.13 -38.08
CA ARG A 881 -22.30 -76.64 -39.34
C ARG A 881 -23.22 -77.69 -40.00
N ARG A 882 -24.45 -77.28 -40.32
CA ARG A 882 -25.32 -77.77 -41.41
C ARG A 882 -26.09 -76.51 -41.84
N GLY A 883 -26.05 -76.00 -43.06
CA GLY A 883 -26.22 -76.62 -44.37
C GLY A 883 -27.34 -75.81 -45.05
N THR A 884 -26.97 -74.90 -45.95
CA THR A 884 -27.86 -74.02 -46.72
C THR A 884 -28.74 -74.79 -47.69
N VAL A 885 -30.05 -74.53 -47.73
CA VAL A 885 -30.91 -74.68 -48.93
C VAL A 885 -32.05 -73.64 -48.89
N ALA A 886 -32.37 -73.13 -50.08
CA ALA A 886 -33.25 -72.02 -50.40
C ALA A 886 -34.77 -72.34 -50.41
N ARG A 887 -35.55 -71.26 -50.54
CA ARG A 887 -36.66 -71.02 -51.51
C ARG A 887 -38.09 -70.83 -50.94
N THR A 888 -38.82 -69.97 -51.68
CA THR A 888 -40.29 -69.77 -51.83
C THR A 888 -41.13 -69.04 -50.76
N GLY A 889 -41.48 -67.79 -51.05
CA GLY A 889 -42.80 -67.37 -51.60
C GLY A 889 -44.11 -67.69 -50.87
N ALA A 890 -44.76 -66.60 -50.41
CA ALA A 890 -46.20 -66.27 -50.43
C ALA A 890 -47.22 -67.00 -49.53
N THR A 891 -47.97 -66.19 -48.75
CA THR A 891 -49.46 -66.06 -48.64
C THR A 891 -49.98 -65.94 -47.18
N GLY A 892 -50.99 -65.08 -46.99
CA GLY A 892 -52.04 -65.29 -45.96
C GLY A 892 -52.10 -64.37 -44.74
N ARG A 893 -52.96 -63.33 -44.82
CA ARG A 893 -53.58 -62.50 -43.74
C ARG A 893 -54.65 -63.31 -42.94
N PRO A 894 -55.46 -62.76 -41.98
CA PRO A 894 -55.37 -61.56 -41.10
C PRO A 894 -55.85 -61.77 -39.61
N SER A 895 -55.81 -60.70 -38.80
CA SER A 895 -56.84 -60.20 -37.82
C SER A 895 -56.37 -59.92 -36.38
N GLY A 896 -56.84 -58.78 -35.83
CA GLY A 896 -56.74 -58.36 -34.42
C GLY A 896 -56.07 -56.98 -34.21
N SER A 897 -56.66 -55.86 -34.66
CA SER A 897 -57.50 -54.94 -33.84
C SER A 897 -56.73 -54.06 -32.85
N SER A 898 -56.38 -52.84 -33.31
CA SER A 898 -56.01 -51.65 -32.54
C SER A 898 -57.22 -50.72 -32.38
N GLY A 899 -57.38 -50.05 -31.22
CA GLY A 899 -58.38 -48.98 -31.06
C GLY A 899 -58.28 -48.19 -29.74
N GLY A 900 -58.41 -46.86 -29.85
CA GLY A 900 -58.67 -45.88 -28.78
C GLY A 900 -57.64 -44.72 -28.76
N ALA A 901 -57.75 -43.64 -29.57
CA ALA A 901 -58.67 -42.46 -29.48
C ALA A 901 -58.37 -41.58 -28.23
N SER A 902 -58.29 -40.24 -28.20
CA SER A 902 -58.85 -39.08 -28.97
C SER A 902 -58.19 -37.78 -28.40
N VAL A 903 -57.69 -36.76 -29.15
CA VAL A 903 -58.35 -35.58 -29.81
C VAL A 903 -58.98 -34.58 -28.79
N PRO A 904 -59.04 -33.21 -28.95
CA PRO A 904 -58.90 -32.36 -30.16
C PRO A 904 -58.15 -30.96 -30.09
N THR A 905 -57.69 -30.50 -31.27
CA THR A 905 -57.82 -29.17 -31.98
C THR A 905 -57.56 -27.80 -31.28
N ARG A 906 -57.12 -26.68 -31.90
CA ARG A 906 -57.33 -26.13 -33.27
C ARG A 906 -56.47 -24.85 -33.51
N ARG A 907 -55.99 -24.71 -34.76
CA ARG A 907 -55.84 -23.50 -35.63
C ARG A 907 -54.90 -22.32 -35.31
N ALA A 908 -54.05 -22.04 -36.32
CA ALA A 908 -53.40 -20.78 -36.66
C ALA A 908 -54.28 -19.87 -37.56
N ALA A 909 -54.01 -18.55 -37.60
CA ALA A 909 -53.93 -17.73 -38.82
C ALA A 909 -53.46 -16.27 -38.58
N ARG A 910 -52.62 -15.81 -39.50
CA ARG A 910 -52.05 -14.48 -39.81
C ARG A 910 -53.08 -13.37 -40.04
N ALA A 911 -52.72 -12.10 -39.78
CA ALA A 911 -52.67 -10.97 -40.74
C ALA A 911 -52.24 -9.64 -40.08
N ALA A 912 -51.74 -8.72 -40.92
CA ALA A 912 -50.99 -7.50 -40.61
C ALA A 912 -51.84 -6.22 -40.45
N ARG A 913 -51.14 -5.10 -40.12
CA ARG A 913 -51.28 -3.70 -40.62
C ARG A 913 -51.59 -2.62 -39.56
N ALA A 914 -50.76 -1.56 -39.55
CA ALA A 914 -50.91 -0.25 -38.87
C ALA A 914 -52.06 0.61 -39.51
N PRO A 915 -52.38 1.90 -39.14
CA PRO A 915 -51.71 2.89 -38.27
C PRO A 915 -52.63 3.86 -37.42
N SER A 916 -51.96 4.84 -36.77
CA SER A 916 -52.36 6.25 -36.44
C SER A 916 -53.39 6.61 -35.35
N GLY A 917 -52.93 7.38 -34.36
CA GLY A 917 -53.41 8.76 -34.14
C GLY A 917 -54.43 9.02 -33.02
N LYS A 918 -53.95 9.45 -31.85
CA LYS A 918 -54.29 10.74 -31.21
C LYS A 918 -53.38 11.00 -30.02
#